data_AF-A0A484D5I1-F1
#
_entry.id   AF-A0A484D5I1-F1
#
_cell.length_a   1.000
_cell.length_b   1.000
_cell.length_c   1.000
_cell.angle_alpha   90.00
_cell.angle_beta   90.00
_cell.angle_gamma   90.00
#
_symmetry.space_group_name_H-M   'P 1'
#
loop_
_entity.id
_entity.type
_entity.pdbx_description
1 polymer ?
#
loop_
_entity_poly.entity_id
_entity_poly.type
_entity_poly.pdbx_seq_one_letter_code
_entity_poly.pdbx_strand_id
1 'polypeptide(L)'
;MLSVKREKRMERDCCLIMSALVQPGVNVSELCKDGDKLLEAGELGRATSLYMSAFRTHAASTMSHMRNLKSGMGGVISTLEGWLDSHGKNHPAQGFNKGLAAVFLSTLCPNNLSATIFKMESLLQSGVHGCEEIFARCTALLEGMQNPHPQDATRMVLEITRALACLLSETHSIKGLKLYLKAYQSNKSETVTLVKSRQAQHLTKIVMAFTDQILHIHPSLISDSECAVTTKENDKLDVEASSCSTIIEFLLAISPGNREVHELQAAYLFLTGRFMDSAEVYSALLHHGNCQKTSECSTDKSYQDPPERRARLLTSRAAACLSAGGRTAEACRDLGEAFEFHPATARIYFQKLFTDHGTARNHLRQQAERGLYGYRERVTIRPDLRSSEGVELLDPVITQLRTLCHLEPDGGGRELRVRLADCLLLRGEHKEALSICSQLAAAQGQQSYQNTVQVLCGYARLLSDDHKGALEDFQAVIEHNAPHPSSCVRALCGRGLLRMMGGLHYLTALDYVTASRLHPQETALTVRCLVPWNYRGLLFTVLLEQGRVMLEGTGEHESKSSSSEDSQQPQQGDQPQAPSKRNKHRSGTPAGVQSLAVLLMELQPGDDGSQILAADALYQLGRVEEAYRLLLSIGPSSPRAPILARLALLQLHRGFLYDTNQLLKKLIQCGDTSCLRPLLVVAQQKDRALLQAHCHSAAKRILEGTREESTVREAVAYLSIAIMASGGVAAKSLLERARCYALLGQRKTAIFDFSAILKEHPKHVQALCGRGFTYLMLNQQKECTRDILAALQINTDIVTKDILSLKDKARKLVCDWLHQLCRTNLSDILLANAVSCREEQLREAFTIGGALMKTDCRDPRWHLLYVDILLVKGEVKAAGAHLCQVFGQEPRDAVAQARVGVLEAWKQNYRSAALRLSKLTEKDLSSLGFLLALIPFNQRKCMAQAAAQEASSVSSGGQWDQALKLLTVAVQAVGNYRLQYLRQRAACLAHLGLHERAIADLDRVIQKHNGSDSSCSDEPQVWAEDLCWRGHSLVLCSREGAALEDFTRALELHRNQAIQCVEAGLGRLRLAECFLRGALQHYGEQQLSKAWTMIECGLVVDSDNIELRRLRAKVKREVASPCNVN
;
A
#
# COMPACT_ATOMS: atom_id res chain seq x y z
N MET A 1 98.20 -58.20 -10.67
CA MET A 1 99.05 -57.41 -11.58
C MET A 1 98.24 -56.42 -12.46
N LEU A 2 97.23 -55.73 -11.90
CA LEU A 2 96.40 -54.72 -12.61
C LEU A 2 96.46 -53.32 -11.97
N SER A 3 97.31 -53.15 -10.95
CA SER A 3 97.49 -51.88 -10.21
C SER A 3 98.46 -50.92 -10.95
N VAL A 4 99.46 -51.45 -11.67
CA VAL A 4 100.52 -50.67 -12.37
C VAL A 4 100.07 -50.05 -13.71
N LYS A 5 98.79 -50.19 -14.10
CA LYS A 5 98.24 -49.60 -15.34
C LYS A 5 97.24 -48.44 -15.11
N ARG A 6 96.93 -48.06 -13.87
CA ARG A 6 96.10 -46.87 -13.56
C ARG A 6 96.92 -45.61 -13.25
N GLU A 7 98.12 -45.74 -12.68
CA GLU A 7 98.99 -44.58 -12.39
C GLU A 7 99.41 -43.83 -13.67
N LYS A 8 99.76 -44.55 -14.75
CA LYS A 8 100.13 -43.96 -16.06
C LYS A 8 98.97 -43.35 -16.88
N ARG A 9 97.77 -43.23 -16.31
CA ARG A 9 96.63 -42.53 -16.95
C ARG A 9 96.29 -41.20 -16.27
N MET A 10 96.56 -41.03 -14.97
CA MET A 10 96.43 -39.73 -14.30
C MET A 10 97.50 -38.70 -14.71
N GLU A 11 98.68 -39.14 -15.16
CA GLU A 11 99.72 -38.26 -15.71
C GLU A 11 99.35 -37.62 -17.07
N ARG A 12 98.29 -38.10 -17.75
CA ARG A 12 97.87 -37.54 -19.05
C ARG A 12 96.69 -36.58 -18.96
N ASP A 13 95.78 -36.77 -18.00
CA ASP A 13 94.63 -35.88 -17.84
C ASP A 13 94.98 -34.59 -17.06
N CYS A 14 96.14 -34.53 -16.40
CA CYS A 14 96.70 -33.28 -15.88
C CYS A 14 97.20 -32.31 -16.98
N CYS A 15 97.35 -32.76 -18.23
CA CYS A 15 97.87 -31.94 -19.34
C CYS A 15 96.77 -31.28 -20.21
N LEU A 16 95.48 -31.46 -19.91
CA LEU A 16 94.38 -31.04 -20.80
C LEU A 16 93.40 -30.00 -20.19
N ILE A 17 93.75 -29.39 -19.06
CA ILE A 17 93.09 -28.17 -18.55
C ILE A 17 94.04 -26.94 -18.61
N MET A 18 95.32 -27.14 -18.97
CA MET A 18 96.29 -26.08 -19.28
C MET A 18 96.25 -25.65 -20.76
N SER A 19 95.08 -25.34 -21.32
CA SER A 19 94.98 -24.85 -22.71
C SER A 19 93.72 -24.04 -23.05
N ALA A 20 93.37 -23.05 -22.21
CA ALA A 20 92.47 -21.97 -22.65
C ALA A 20 92.75 -20.66 -21.88
N LEU A 21 92.91 -19.55 -22.62
CA LEU A 21 93.07 -18.19 -22.12
C LEU A 21 94.32 -17.94 -21.24
N VAL A 22 95.50 -18.25 -21.80
CA VAL A 22 96.70 -17.45 -21.52
C VAL A 22 96.54 -16.13 -22.28
N GLN A 23 96.42 -14.99 -21.59
CA GLN A 23 96.83 -13.71 -22.16
C GLN A 23 98.34 -13.57 -21.93
N PRO A 24 99.18 -13.59 -22.98
CA PRO A 24 100.61 -13.40 -22.84
C PRO A 24 100.89 -11.90 -22.65
N GLY A 25 101.40 -11.50 -21.49
CA GLY A 25 101.69 -10.08 -21.24
C GLY A 25 101.85 -9.62 -19.79
N VAL A 26 101.74 -10.52 -18.80
CA VAL A 26 102.08 -10.18 -17.41
C VAL A 26 103.08 -11.22 -16.88
N ASN A 27 104.24 -10.80 -16.40
CA ASN A 27 105.19 -11.73 -15.81
C ASN A 27 104.60 -12.33 -14.52
N VAL A 28 104.81 -13.62 -14.29
CA VAL A 28 104.48 -14.24 -12.99
C VAL A 28 105.25 -13.56 -11.85
N SER A 29 106.46 -13.07 -12.13
CA SER A 29 107.25 -12.25 -11.19
C SER A 29 106.71 -10.83 -11.01
N GLU A 30 105.93 -10.26 -11.94
CA GLU A 30 105.22 -8.99 -11.73
C GLU A 30 103.97 -9.22 -10.86
N LEU A 31 103.14 -10.23 -11.18
CA LEU A 31 101.97 -10.58 -10.36
C LEU A 31 102.34 -10.91 -8.91
N CYS A 32 103.46 -11.62 -8.69
CA CYS A 32 103.94 -11.90 -7.34
C CYS A 32 104.44 -10.62 -6.64
N LYS A 33 105.23 -9.77 -7.31
CA LYS A 33 105.70 -8.48 -6.75
C LYS A 33 104.57 -7.50 -6.45
N ASP A 34 103.54 -7.45 -7.28
CA ASP A 34 102.37 -6.60 -7.03
C ASP A 34 101.49 -7.20 -5.93
N GLY A 35 101.43 -8.53 -5.81
CA GLY A 35 100.93 -9.22 -4.62
C GLY A 35 101.70 -8.82 -3.35
N ASP A 36 103.03 -8.79 -3.40
CA ASP A 36 103.88 -8.41 -2.26
C ASP A 36 103.62 -6.97 -1.82
N LYS A 37 103.55 -6.01 -2.76
CA LYS A 37 103.20 -4.61 -2.45
C LYS A 37 101.84 -4.48 -1.75
N LEU A 38 100.84 -5.24 -2.19
CA LEU A 38 99.51 -5.23 -1.56
C LEU A 38 99.52 -5.94 -0.20
N LEU A 39 100.39 -6.94 -0.02
CA LEU A 39 100.58 -7.62 1.26
C LEU A 39 101.29 -6.71 2.27
N GLU A 40 102.30 -5.95 1.85
CA GLU A 40 102.95 -4.90 2.65
C GLU A 40 101.98 -3.75 2.99
N ALA A 41 101.07 -3.41 2.08
CA ALA A 41 100.00 -2.43 2.32
C ALA A 41 98.86 -2.96 3.22
N GLY A 42 98.89 -4.23 3.64
CA GLY A 42 97.86 -4.84 4.49
C GLY A 42 96.57 -5.25 3.76
N GLU A 43 96.49 -5.11 2.43
CA GLU A 43 95.33 -5.49 1.61
C GLU A 43 95.31 -7.00 1.30
N LEU A 44 95.30 -7.82 2.35
CA LEU A 44 95.44 -9.28 2.27
C LEU A 44 94.49 -9.93 1.23
N GLY A 45 93.23 -9.50 1.14
CA GLY A 45 92.27 -10.07 0.20
C GLY A 45 92.62 -9.84 -1.28
N ARG A 46 93.25 -8.70 -1.62
CA ARG A 46 93.67 -8.39 -3.00
C ARG A 46 95.05 -8.97 -3.31
N ALA A 47 95.95 -9.01 -2.34
CA ALA A 47 97.21 -9.76 -2.45
C ALA A 47 96.93 -11.25 -2.75
N THR A 48 96.05 -11.88 -1.97
CA THR A 48 95.66 -13.29 -2.13
C THR A 48 95.01 -13.57 -3.49
N SER A 49 94.20 -12.65 -4.06
CA SER A 49 93.63 -12.85 -5.40
C SER A 49 94.68 -12.73 -6.51
N LEU A 50 95.67 -11.85 -6.38
CA LEU A 50 96.83 -11.80 -7.30
C LEU A 50 97.70 -13.05 -7.19
N TYR A 51 97.99 -13.55 -5.99
CA TYR A 51 98.73 -14.81 -5.85
C TYR A 51 97.93 -16.01 -6.39
N MET A 52 96.59 -16.02 -6.26
CA MET A 52 95.75 -17.04 -6.92
C MET A 52 95.78 -16.95 -8.45
N SER A 53 95.84 -15.75 -9.03
CA SER A 53 95.96 -15.58 -10.48
C SER A 53 97.34 -15.97 -11.00
N ALA A 54 98.41 -15.64 -10.25
CA ALA A 54 99.76 -16.14 -10.49
C ALA A 54 99.82 -17.69 -10.41
N PHE A 55 99.20 -18.29 -9.39
CA PHE A 55 99.15 -19.75 -9.24
C PHE A 55 98.38 -20.43 -10.38
N ARG A 56 97.30 -19.80 -10.87
CA ARG A 56 96.54 -20.27 -12.04
C ARG A 56 97.37 -20.25 -13.34
N THR A 57 98.27 -19.28 -13.49
CA THR A 57 99.12 -19.17 -14.69
C THR A 57 100.35 -20.08 -14.61
N HIS A 58 101.02 -20.15 -13.45
CA HIS A 58 102.12 -21.08 -13.23
C HIS A 58 102.30 -21.41 -11.73
N ALA A 59 101.84 -22.60 -11.35
CA ALA A 59 101.82 -23.05 -9.95
C ALA A 59 103.22 -23.14 -9.34
N ALA A 60 104.19 -23.76 -10.01
CA ALA A 60 105.50 -24.06 -9.43
C ALA A 60 106.33 -22.81 -9.07
N SER A 61 106.29 -21.77 -9.91
CA SER A 61 107.02 -20.51 -9.64
C SER A 61 106.33 -19.70 -8.55
N THR A 62 105.00 -19.59 -8.57
CA THR A 62 104.22 -18.93 -7.51
C THR A 62 104.44 -19.63 -6.17
N MET A 63 104.51 -20.96 -6.16
CA MET A 63 104.82 -21.75 -4.95
C MET A 63 106.26 -21.55 -4.44
N SER A 64 107.25 -21.45 -5.34
CA SER A 64 108.63 -21.11 -4.93
C SER A 64 108.73 -19.68 -4.38
N HIS A 65 107.95 -18.75 -4.93
CA HIS A 65 107.86 -17.38 -4.47
C HIS A 65 107.23 -17.31 -3.06
N MET A 66 106.05 -17.91 -2.89
CA MET A 66 105.34 -17.94 -1.60
C MET A 66 106.14 -18.60 -0.47
N ARG A 67 107.00 -19.58 -0.77
CA ARG A 67 107.90 -20.21 0.21
C ARG A 67 109.08 -19.32 0.64
N ASN A 68 109.42 -18.30 -0.15
CA ASN A 68 110.52 -17.37 0.13
C ASN A 68 110.06 -16.10 0.88
N LEU A 69 108.75 -15.84 0.98
CA LEU A 69 108.19 -14.73 1.76
C LEU A 69 108.41 -14.94 3.27
N LYS A 70 109.22 -14.08 3.90
CA LYS A 70 109.57 -14.18 5.33
C LYS A 70 108.48 -13.68 6.29
N SER A 71 107.52 -12.91 5.81
CA SER A 71 106.38 -12.40 6.58
C SER A 71 105.17 -12.22 5.67
N GLY A 72 103.97 -12.63 6.11
CA GLY A 72 102.72 -12.46 5.36
C GLY A 72 102.00 -13.75 4.95
N MET A 73 102.70 -14.87 4.82
CA MET A 73 102.13 -16.14 4.35
C MET A 73 100.90 -16.59 5.17
N GLY A 74 100.90 -16.39 6.49
CA GLY A 74 99.75 -16.70 7.36
C GLY A 74 98.49 -15.86 7.07
N GLY A 75 98.65 -14.63 6.59
CA GLY A 75 97.53 -13.77 6.15
C GLY A 75 96.91 -14.23 4.83
N VAL A 76 97.74 -14.79 3.93
CA VAL A 76 97.29 -15.41 2.67
C VAL A 76 96.54 -16.73 2.96
N ILE A 77 97.08 -17.55 3.86
CA ILE A 77 96.44 -18.81 4.28
C ILE A 77 95.08 -18.52 4.94
N SER A 78 95.00 -17.65 5.94
CA SER A 78 93.74 -17.34 6.64
C SER A 78 92.69 -16.66 5.76
N THR A 79 93.09 -15.84 4.77
CA THR A 79 92.13 -15.30 3.80
C THR A 79 91.59 -16.36 2.83
N LEU A 80 92.42 -17.30 2.38
CA LEU A 80 91.97 -18.44 1.58
C LEU A 80 91.07 -19.40 2.38
N GLU A 81 91.41 -19.69 3.64
CA GLU A 81 90.58 -20.49 4.56
C GLU A 81 89.20 -19.83 4.72
N GLY A 82 89.18 -18.53 5.01
CA GLY A 82 87.96 -17.73 5.10
C GLY A 82 87.14 -17.70 3.79
N TRP A 83 87.76 -17.81 2.61
CA TRP A 83 87.05 -17.90 1.33
C TRP A 83 86.49 -19.29 1.02
N LEU A 84 87.09 -20.36 1.53
CA LEU A 84 86.48 -21.69 1.49
C LEU A 84 85.31 -21.77 2.47
N ASP A 85 85.53 -21.32 3.71
CA ASP A 85 84.59 -21.52 4.81
C ASP A 85 83.40 -20.54 4.80
N SER A 86 83.56 -19.32 4.28
CA SER A 86 82.45 -18.39 4.12
C SER A 86 81.75 -18.52 2.75
N HIS A 87 80.43 -18.33 2.75
CA HIS A 87 79.59 -18.39 1.55
C HIS A 87 78.84 -17.08 1.24
N GLY A 88 79.18 -15.94 1.89
CA GLY A 88 78.48 -14.69 1.59
C GLY A 88 78.81 -13.43 2.39
N LYS A 89 80.05 -13.19 2.86
CA LYS A 89 80.39 -11.87 3.48
C LYS A 89 81.70 -11.20 3.04
N ASN A 90 82.71 -11.92 2.56
CA ASN A 90 83.98 -11.32 2.09
C ASN A 90 84.39 -11.92 0.72
N HIS A 91 83.87 -11.39 -0.39
CA HIS A 91 84.21 -11.86 -1.74
C HIS A 91 85.16 -10.89 -2.47
N PRO A 92 86.25 -11.38 -3.10
CA PRO A 92 87.11 -10.56 -3.96
C PRO A 92 86.44 -10.30 -5.32
N ALA A 93 86.80 -9.17 -5.95
CA ALA A 93 86.28 -8.81 -7.27
C ALA A 93 86.92 -9.67 -8.40
N GLN A 94 86.06 -10.18 -9.30
CA GLN A 94 86.35 -10.94 -10.53
C GLN A 94 87.15 -12.25 -10.41
N GLY A 95 86.54 -13.35 -10.91
CA GLY A 95 87.26 -14.58 -11.31
C GLY A 95 87.48 -15.66 -10.23
N PHE A 96 86.81 -15.57 -9.08
CA PHE A 96 87.00 -16.51 -7.98
C PHE A 96 86.41 -17.92 -8.23
N ASN A 97 87.22 -18.97 -8.01
CA ASN A 97 86.80 -20.37 -8.06
C ASN A 97 87.25 -21.07 -6.76
N LYS A 98 86.29 -21.58 -5.97
CA LYS A 98 86.57 -22.29 -4.70
C LYS A 98 87.44 -23.53 -4.88
N GLY A 99 87.28 -24.27 -5.99
CA GLY A 99 88.14 -25.41 -6.34
C GLY A 99 89.59 -24.98 -6.55
N LEU A 100 89.84 -23.86 -7.22
CA LEU A 100 91.19 -23.31 -7.39
C LEU A 100 91.77 -22.87 -6.04
N ALA A 101 90.98 -22.22 -5.18
CA ALA A 101 91.40 -21.84 -3.83
C ALA A 101 91.77 -23.05 -2.96
N ALA A 102 90.97 -24.13 -3.00
CA ALA A 102 91.25 -25.36 -2.27
C ALA A 102 92.47 -26.12 -2.80
N VAL A 103 92.71 -26.10 -4.12
CA VAL A 103 93.96 -26.63 -4.70
C VAL A 103 95.15 -25.80 -4.23
N PHE A 104 95.09 -24.46 -4.35
CA PHE A 104 96.15 -23.55 -3.94
C PHE A 104 96.51 -23.68 -2.46
N LEU A 105 95.50 -23.70 -1.58
CA LEU A 105 95.69 -23.99 -0.16
C LEU A 105 96.35 -25.34 0.09
N SER A 106 95.89 -26.40 -0.58
CA SER A 106 96.49 -27.72 -0.41
C SER A 106 97.93 -27.84 -0.93
N THR A 107 98.35 -26.95 -1.85
CA THR A 107 99.76 -26.86 -2.27
C THR A 107 100.62 -26.02 -1.33
N LEU A 108 100.05 -24.97 -0.71
CA LEU A 108 100.70 -24.15 0.32
C LEU A 108 100.89 -24.93 1.63
N CYS A 109 99.81 -25.57 2.08
CA CYS A 109 99.74 -26.33 3.33
C CYS A 109 99.03 -27.66 3.05
N PRO A 110 99.76 -28.77 2.82
CA PRO A 110 99.16 -30.06 2.44
C PRO A 110 98.21 -30.66 3.50
N ASN A 111 98.35 -30.23 4.76
CA ASN A 111 97.51 -30.68 5.89
C ASN A 111 96.43 -29.65 6.27
N ASN A 112 96.10 -28.67 5.41
CA ASN A 112 95.08 -27.67 5.72
C ASN A 112 93.67 -28.29 5.73
N LEU A 113 93.00 -28.20 6.89
CA LEU A 113 91.69 -28.81 7.13
C LEU A 113 90.61 -28.26 6.18
N SER A 114 90.49 -26.94 6.00
CA SER A 114 89.45 -26.31 5.16
C SER A 114 89.49 -26.82 3.71
N ALA A 115 90.69 -26.97 3.14
CA ALA A 115 90.90 -27.48 1.79
C ALA A 115 90.62 -28.99 1.67
N THR A 116 90.87 -29.77 2.72
CA THR A 116 90.48 -31.19 2.74
C THR A 116 88.98 -31.39 2.87
N ILE A 117 88.32 -30.60 3.74
CA ILE A 117 86.87 -30.56 3.94
C ILE A 117 86.16 -30.20 2.62
N PHE A 118 86.58 -29.12 1.95
CA PHE A 118 85.98 -28.70 0.68
C PHE A 118 86.09 -29.79 -0.40
N LYS A 119 87.22 -30.52 -0.46
CA LYS A 119 87.39 -31.66 -1.37
C LYS A 119 86.46 -32.83 -1.03
N MET A 120 86.23 -33.12 0.26
CA MET A 120 85.27 -34.13 0.69
C MET A 120 83.82 -33.73 0.35
N GLU A 121 83.43 -32.49 0.66
CA GLU A 121 82.10 -31.95 0.37
C GLU A 121 81.81 -31.95 -1.14
N SER A 122 82.78 -31.56 -1.97
CA SER A 122 82.66 -31.62 -3.43
C SER A 122 82.54 -33.05 -3.98
N LEU A 123 83.14 -34.05 -3.31
CA LEU A 123 82.99 -35.46 -3.71
C LEU A 123 81.59 -35.98 -3.35
N LEU A 124 81.07 -35.67 -2.15
CA LEU A 124 79.71 -36.03 -1.72
C LEU A 124 78.62 -35.42 -2.61
N GLN A 125 78.86 -34.24 -3.18
CA GLN A 125 77.99 -33.64 -4.20
C GLN A 125 78.04 -34.37 -5.55
N SER A 126 79.17 -35.00 -5.90
CA SER A 126 79.40 -35.61 -7.22
C SER A 126 78.91 -37.06 -7.36
N GLY A 127 78.68 -37.77 -6.26
CA GLY A 127 78.14 -39.13 -6.28
C GLY A 127 78.23 -39.89 -4.96
N VAL A 128 77.53 -41.03 -4.88
CA VAL A 128 77.47 -41.90 -3.69
C VAL A 128 78.77 -42.70 -3.47
N HIS A 129 79.58 -42.86 -4.50
CA HIS A 129 80.82 -43.64 -4.44
C HIS A 129 81.92 -42.86 -3.70
N GLY A 130 82.38 -43.41 -2.57
CA GLY A 130 83.43 -42.82 -1.72
C GLY A 130 82.97 -42.40 -0.32
N CYS A 131 81.68 -42.51 0.01
CA CYS A 131 81.13 -42.12 1.31
C CYS A 131 81.81 -42.82 2.51
N GLU A 132 82.13 -44.12 2.42
CA GLU A 132 82.81 -44.85 3.50
C GLU A 132 84.27 -44.38 3.71
N GLU A 133 84.99 -44.08 2.62
CA GLU A 133 86.34 -43.53 2.68
C GLU A 133 86.34 -42.12 3.31
N ILE A 134 85.35 -41.29 2.95
CA ILE A 134 85.16 -39.95 3.53
C ILE A 134 84.80 -40.06 5.02
N PHE A 135 83.95 -41.02 5.40
CA PHE A 135 83.61 -41.28 6.80
C PHE A 135 84.87 -41.65 7.62
N ALA A 136 85.62 -42.66 7.17
CA ALA A 136 86.84 -43.14 7.84
C ALA A 136 87.93 -42.06 7.91
N ARG A 137 88.01 -41.19 6.90
CA ARG A 137 88.94 -40.06 6.88
C ARG A 137 88.51 -38.94 7.83
N CYS A 138 87.21 -38.66 7.95
CA CYS A 138 86.71 -37.70 8.93
C CYS A 138 86.84 -38.23 10.37
N THR A 139 86.67 -39.54 10.64
CA THR A 139 86.93 -40.11 11.97
C THR A 139 88.39 -39.96 12.36
N ALA A 140 89.34 -40.32 11.47
CA ALA A 140 90.77 -40.18 11.74
C ALA A 140 91.19 -38.71 11.99
N LEU A 141 90.63 -37.76 11.25
CA LEU A 141 90.89 -36.32 11.47
C LEU A 141 90.32 -35.81 12.81
N LEU A 142 89.16 -36.32 13.24
CA LEU A 142 88.56 -35.95 14.53
C LEU A 142 89.29 -36.58 15.72
N GLU A 143 89.77 -37.82 15.59
CA GLU A 143 90.56 -38.52 16.61
C GLU A 143 91.93 -37.86 16.87
N GLY A 144 92.49 -37.17 15.87
CA GLY A 144 93.71 -36.35 16.02
C GLY A 144 93.49 -35.00 16.73
N MET A 145 92.24 -34.55 16.93
CA MET A 145 91.90 -33.21 17.43
C MET A 145 91.47 -33.24 18.91
N GLN A 146 92.29 -33.84 19.78
CA GLN A 146 91.92 -34.13 21.18
C GLN A 146 91.93 -32.91 22.13
N ASN A 147 92.48 -31.76 21.74
CA ASN A 147 92.53 -30.56 22.59
C ASN A 147 91.38 -29.57 22.28
N PRO A 148 90.72 -28.98 23.30
CA PRO A 148 89.66 -27.98 23.10
C PRO A 148 90.19 -26.55 22.95
N HIS A 149 89.45 -25.74 22.18
CA HIS A 149 89.66 -24.32 21.80
C HIS A 149 90.83 -23.98 20.83
N PRO A 150 90.68 -22.97 19.94
CA PRO A 150 89.45 -22.33 19.44
C PRO A 150 89.34 -22.44 17.90
N GLN A 151 88.76 -23.53 17.41
CA GLN A 151 88.26 -23.65 16.03
C GLN A 151 86.99 -24.52 16.00
N ASP A 152 86.02 -24.18 16.84
CA ASP A 152 84.82 -25.02 17.05
C ASP A 152 84.05 -25.25 15.73
N ALA A 153 84.06 -24.27 14.83
CA ALA A 153 83.53 -24.36 13.47
C ALA A 153 84.14 -25.51 12.62
N THR A 154 85.48 -25.64 12.54
CA THR A 154 86.12 -26.62 11.63
C THR A 154 85.93 -28.05 12.12
N ARG A 155 85.95 -28.25 13.44
CA ARG A 155 85.60 -29.51 14.09
C ARG A 155 84.15 -29.89 13.83
N MET A 156 83.20 -28.97 14.00
CA MET A 156 81.79 -29.25 13.73
C MET A 156 81.50 -29.51 12.25
N VAL A 157 82.16 -28.81 11.33
CA VAL A 157 82.05 -29.13 9.89
C VAL A 157 82.53 -30.56 9.61
N LEU A 158 83.65 -31.01 10.19
CA LEU A 158 84.08 -32.41 10.09
C LEU A 158 83.07 -33.39 10.68
N GLU A 159 82.46 -33.07 11.83
CA GLU A 159 81.44 -33.92 12.46
C GLU A 159 80.15 -34.02 11.61
N ILE A 160 79.71 -32.91 11.01
CA ILE A 160 78.53 -32.78 10.15
C ILE A 160 78.75 -33.43 8.76
N THR A 161 79.95 -33.30 8.18
CA THR A 161 80.32 -33.93 6.91
C THR A 161 80.57 -35.44 7.08
N ARG A 162 81.10 -35.88 8.23
CA ARG A 162 81.10 -37.31 8.63
C ARG A 162 79.68 -37.86 8.74
N ALA A 163 78.76 -37.11 9.34
CA ALA A 163 77.37 -37.53 9.49
C ALA A 163 76.64 -37.66 8.13
N LEU A 164 76.88 -36.73 7.19
CA LEU A 164 76.38 -36.81 5.82
C LEU A 164 76.91 -38.03 5.06
N ALA A 165 78.21 -38.27 5.12
CA ALA A 165 78.84 -39.42 4.47
C ALA A 165 78.25 -40.75 4.99
N CYS A 166 78.03 -40.87 6.30
CA CYS A 166 77.39 -42.04 6.91
C CYS A 166 75.90 -42.21 6.55
N LEU A 167 75.19 -41.11 6.25
CA LEU A 167 73.78 -41.14 5.84
C LEU A 167 73.64 -41.59 4.37
N LEU A 168 74.60 -41.26 3.51
CA LEU A 168 74.58 -41.58 2.09
C LEU A 168 75.12 -42.98 1.74
N SER A 169 75.71 -43.73 2.69
CA SER A 169 76.33 -45.04 2.44
C SER A 169 75.41 -46.27 2.64
N GLU A 170 74.10 -46.06 2.74
CA GLU A 170 72.98 -47.04 2.72
C GLU A 170 72.96 -48.19 3.77
N THR A 171 74.05 -48.54 4.45
CA THR A 171 74.09 -49.65 5.43
C THR A 171 74.01 -49.21 6.89
N HIS A 172 74.19 -47.91 7.19
CA HIS A 172 74.33 -47.37 8.55
C HIS A 172 73.55 -46.06 8.78
N SER A 173 72.40 -45.87 8.12
CA SER A 173 71.61 -44.61 8.19
C SER A 173 71.40 -44.11 9.62
N ILE A 174 70.99 -44.99 10.54
CA ILE A 174 70.78 -44.68 11.97
C ILE A 174 72.05 -44.12 12.63
N LYS A 175 73.25 -44.60 12.30
CA LYS A 175 74.51 -44.08 12.87
C LYS A 175 74.79 -42.66 12.37
N GLY A 176 74.52 -42.36 11.10
CA GLY A 176 74.61 -41.01 10.54
C GLY A 176 73.65 -40.04 11.24
N LEU A 177 72.39 -40.45 11.42
CA LEU A 177 71.38 -39.68 12.15
C LEU A 177 71.79 -39.43 13.62
N LYS A 178 72.34 -40.43 14.34
CA LYS A 178 72.91 -40.24 15.69
C LYS A 178 74.05 -39.23 15.73
N LEU A 179 74.92 -39.19 14.70
CA LEU A 179 76.03 -38.24 14.65
C LEU A 179 75.55 -36.80 14.43
N TYR A 180 74.56 -36.58 13.58
CA TYR A 180 73.90 -35.27 13.44
C TYR A 180 73.28 -34.79 14.77
N LEU A 181 72.58 -35.67 15.49
CA LEU A 181 71.97 -35.32 16.78
C LEU A 181 73.02 -34.98 17.84
N LYS A 182 74.15 -35.71 17.89
CA LYS A 182 75.26 -35.39 18.80
C LYS A 182 75.89 -34.03 18.50
N ALA A 183 76.11 -33.71 17.23
CA ALA A 183 76.60 -32.38 16.82
C ALA A 183 75.59 -31.28 17.22
N TYR A 184 74.29 -31.48 16.98
CA TYR A 184 73.24 -30.54 17.36
C TYR A 184 73.13 -30.32 18.88
N GLN A 185 73.28 -31.37 19.68
CA GLN A 185 73.30 -31.27 21.15
C GLN A 185 74.53 -30.51 21.67
N SER A 186 75.67 -30.56 20.97
CA SER A 186 76.88 -29.81 21.36
C SER A 186 76.79 -28.31 21.06
N ASN A 187 76.25 -27.91 19.90
CA ASN A 187 75.99 -26.50 19.57
C ASN A 187 74.83 -26.39 18.56
N LYS A 188 73.66 -25.99 19.07
CA LYS A 188 72.41 -25.93 18.28
C LYS A 188 72.47 -24.93 17.13
N SER A 189 72.90 -23.69 17.39
CA SER A 189 72.86 -22.61 16.39
C SER A 189 73.87 -22.83 15.27
N GLU A 190 75.10 -23.19 15.61
CA GLU A 190 76.18 -23.29 14.63
C GLU A 190 75.98 -24.49 13.70
N THR A 191 75.63 -25.66 14.26
CA THR A 191 75.25 -26.86 13.49
C THR A 191 74.16 -26.56 12.47
N VAL A 192 73.11 -25.84 12.86
CA VAL A 192 72.00 -25.47 11.95
C VAL A 192 72.47 -24.51 10.85
N THR A 193 73.34 -23.53 11.16
CA THR A 193 73.90 -22.64 10.12
C THR A 193 74.82 -23.37 9.16
N LEU A 194 75.60 -24.34 9.63
CA LEU A 194 76.50 -25.15 8.81
C LEU A 194 75.73 -26.12 7.91
N VAL A 195 74.72 -26.82 8.42
CA VAL A 195 73.84 -27.69 7.63
C VAL A 195 73.10 -26.89 6.55
N LYS A 196 72.52 -25.72 6.90
CA LYS A 196 71.84 -24.85 5.93
C LYS A 196 72.77 -24.29 4.84
N SER A 197 74.00 -23.92 5.20
CA SER A 197 74.93 -23.26 4.26
C SER A 197 75.74 -24.22 3.39
N ARG A 198 76.18 -25.37 3.93
CA ARG A 198 77.03 -26.34 3.22
C ARG A 198 76.28 -27.53 2.66
N GLN A 199 75.19 -27.97 3.29
CA GLN A 199 74.48 -29.21 2.94
C GLN A 199 73.12 -28.97 2.29
N ALA A 200 72.88 -27.75 1.78
CA ALA A 200 71.61 -27.31 1.20
C ALA A 200 70.99 -28.30 0.18
N GLN A 201 71.82 -28.92 -0.67
CA GLN A 201 71.38 -29.88 -1.70
C GLN A 201 70.93 -31.24 -1.15
N HIS A 202 71.35 -31.61 0.07
CA HIS A 202 71.03 -32.89 0.71
C HIS A 202 69.92 -32.74 1.78
N LEU A 203 69.46 -31.52 2.06
CA LEU A 203 68.45 -31.21 3.07
C LEU A 203 67.19 -32.08 2.96
N THR A 204 66.66 -32.29 1.76
CA THR A 204 65.46 -33.10 1.55
C THR A 204 65.68 -34.56 1.96
N LYS A 205 66.83 -35.16 1.59
CA LYS A 205 67.19 -36.53 1.99
C LYS A 205 67.44 -36.66 3.49
N ILE A 206 68.07 -35.65 4.11
CA ILE A 206 68.29 -35.59 5.56
C ILE A 206 66.93 -35.56 6.28
N VAL A 207 66.03 -34.67 5.86
CA VAL A 207 64.67 -34.58 6.44
C VAL A 207 63.93 -35.90 6.27
N MET A 208 63.86 -36.47 5.06
CA MET A 208 63.19 -37.76 4.81
C MET A 208 63.73 -38.89 5.71
N ALA A 209 65.06 -39.03 5.83
CA ALA A 209 65.65 -40.08 6.66
C ALA A 209 65.30 -39.95 8.16
N PHE A 210 65.20 -38.71 8.67
CA PHE A 210 64.74 -38.46 10.04
C PHE A 210 63.22 -38.62 10.20
N THR A 211 62.39 -38.28 9.20
CA THR A 211 60.94 -38.49 9.26
C THR A 211 60.59 -39.97 9.20
N ASP A 212 61.24 -40.75 8.34
CA ASP A 212 61.08 -42.20 8.25
C ASP A 212 61.48 -42.88 9.57
N GLN A 213 62.52 -42.38 10.23
CA GLN A 213 62.94 -42.84 11.56
C GLN A 213 61.87 -42.54 12.63
N ILE A 214 61.25 -41.35 12.63
CA ILE A 214 60.15 -41.02 13.55
C ILE A 214 58.96 -41.97 13.33
N LEU A 215 58.59 -42.23 12.06
CA LEU A 215 57.51 -43.15 11.71
C LEU A 215 57.81 -44.60 12.13
N HIS A 216 59.08 -45.03 12.04
CA HIS A 216 59.50 -46.34 12.54
C HIS A 216 59.48 -46.44 14.08
N ILE A 217 59.70 -45.34 14.81
CA ILE A 217 59.60 -45.31 16.28
C ILE A 217 58.13 -45.27 16.73
N HIS A 218 57.27 -44.54 16.00
CA HIS A 218 55.84 -44.43 16.27
C HIS A 218 55.00 -44.64 14.99
N PRO A 219 54.67 -45.90 14.65
CA PRO A 219 53.89 -46.23 13.43
C PRO A 219 52.48 -45.62 13.38
N SER A 220 51.96 -45.18 14.53
CA SER A 220 50.64 -44.55 14.68
C SER A 220 50.56 -43.11 14.17
N LEU A 221 51.69 -42.47 13.82
CA LEU A 221 51.71 -41.02 13.53
C LEU A 221 51.05 -40.61 12.21
N ILE A 222 51.26 -41.33 11.08
CA ILE A 222 50.82 -40.85 9.74
C ILE A 222 50.21 -41.91 8.79
N SER A 223 50.48 -43.22 8.93
CA SER A 223 50.21 -44.18 7.84
C SER A 223 48.77 -44.20 7.27
N ASP A 224 48.66 -43.81 6.00
CA ASP A 224 47.44 -43.82 5.16
C ASP A 224 47.32 -45.06 4.25
N SER A 225 48.36 -45.89 4.14
CA SER A 225 48.41 -47.00 3.17
C SER A 225 48.89 -48.31 3.79
N GLU A 226 48.27 -49.40 3.37
CA GLU A 226 48.78 -50.77 3.54
C GLU A 226 50.16 -50.89 2.88
N CYS A 227 51.23 -50.84 3.69
CA CYS A 227 52.56 -51.23 3.25
C CYS A 227 53.10 -52.32 4.17
N ALA A 228 52.56 -53.52 3.98
CA ALA A 228 53.14 -54.74 4.53
C ALA A 228 54.47 -55.03 3.80
N VAL A 229 55.58 -54.49 4.31
CA VAL A 229 56.92 -54.92 3.92
C VAL A 229 57.70 -55.33 5.16
N THR A 230 57.89 -56.64 5.28
CA THR A 230 58.74 -57.26 6.29
C THR A 230 60.19 -56.82 6.11
N THR A 231 60.68 -55.96 7.00
CA THR A 231 62.11 -55.69 7.17
C THR A 231 62.52 -56.01 8.61
N LYS A 232 63.73 -56.56 8.75
CA LYS A 232 64.11 -57.37 9.91
C LYS A 232 64.33 -56.51 11.15
N GLU A 233 63.84 -57.01 12.28
CA GLU A 233 64.26 -56.55 13.60
C GLU A 233 65.79 -56.68 13.72
N ASN A 234 66.48 -55.54 13.90
CA ASN A 234 67.71 -55.35 14.69
C ASN A 234 68.35 -53.98 14.35
N ASP A 235 67.93 -52.94 15.08
CA ASP A 235 68.74 -51.79 15.54
C ASP A 235 67.80 -50.67 16.02
N LYS A 236 67.13 -50.89 17.16
CA LYS A 236 66.42 -49.81 17.85
C LYS A 236 67.43 -48.88 18.52
N LEU A 237 67.18 -47.57 18.48
CA LEU A 237 67.77 -46.64 19.44
C LEU A 237 67.18 -46.93 20.82
N ASP A 238 68.01 -46.88 21.86
CA ASP A 238 67.51 -46.91 23.24
C ASP A 238 66.49 -45.78 23.44
N VAL A 239 65.27 -46.16 23.81
CA VAL A 239 64.09 -45.30 23.66
C VAL A 239 63.89 -44.45 24.89
N GLU A 240 64.48 -43.26 24.91
CA GLU A 240 63.97 -42.16 25.70
C GLU A 240 63.11 -41.22 24.85
N ALA A 241 61.98 -40.76 25.39
CA ALA A 241 61.10 -39.79 24.73
C ALA A 241 61.82 -38.45 24.42
N SER A 242 62.87 -38.12 25.16
CA SER A 242 63.79 -37.00 24.92
C SER A 242 64.33 -36.98 23.47
N SER A 243 64.64 -38.16 22.93
CA SER A 243 65.21 -38.36 21.59
C SER A 243 64.35 -37.74 20.49
N CYS A 244 63.05 -38.06 20.48
CA CYS A 244 62.12 -37.61 19.45
C CYS A 244 61.91 -36.09 19.49
N SER A 245 61.84 -35.49 20.68
CA SER A 245 61.80 -34.03 20.83
C SER A 245 63.04 -33.37 20.21
N THR A 246 64.24 -33.89 20.47
CA THR A 246 65.47 -33.35 19.85
C THR A 246 65.53 -33.53 18.33
N ILE A 247 64.98 -34.62 17.77
CA ILE A 247 64.90 -34.80 16.31
C ILE A 247 63.94 -33.77 15.70
N ILE A 248 62.77 -33.56 16.30
CA ILE A 248 61.78 -32.59 15.80
C ILE A 248 62.32 -31.16 15.91
N GLU A 249 62.94 -30.77 17.04
CA GLU A 249 63.64 -29.48 17.16
C GLU A 249 64.70 -29.29 16.08
N PHE A 250 65.51 -30.30 15.80
CA PHE A 250 66.56 -30.28 14.78
C PHE A 250 65.98 -30.08 13.38
N LEU A 251 64.92 -30.83 13.03
CA LEU A 251 64.24 -30.73 11.74
C LEU A 251 63.58 -29.36 11.51
N LEU A 252 62.95 -28.79 12.54
CA LEU A 252 62.35 -27.46 12.50
C LEU A 252 63.43 -26.37 12.38
N ALA A 253 64.53 -26.49 13.13
CA ALA A 253 65.63 -25.55 13.05
C ALA A 253 66.28 -25.56 11.66
N ILE A 254 66.41 -26.73 11.02
CA ILE A 254 66.95 -26.90 9.67
C ILE A 254 65.97 -26.47 8.57
N SER A 255 64.71 -26.91 8.64
CA SER A 255 63.71 -26.73 7.59
C SER A 255 62.41 -26.11 8.12
N PRO A 256 62.43 -24.84 8.60
CA PRO A 256 61.30 -24.22 9.31
C PRO A 256 60.04 -24.03 8.45
N GLY A 257 60.14 -24.16 7.12
CA GLY A 257 59.01 -24.10 6.19
C GLY A 257 58.42 -25.45 5.76
N ASN A 258 58.95 -26.60 6.22
CA ASN A 258 58.47 -27.90 5.76
C ASN A 258 57.19 -28.33 6.51
N ARG A 259 56.06 -28.35 5.79
CA ARG A 259 54.73 -28.71 6.32
C ARG A 259 54.69 -30.11 6.95
N GLU A 260 55.41 -31.09 6.40
CA GLU A 260 55.40 -32.48 6.90
C GLU A 260 56.11 -32.61 8.26
N VAL A 261 57.15 -31.80 8.50
CA VAL A 261 57.84 -31.73 9.80
C VAL A 261 56.94 -31.11 10.86
N HIS A 262 56.21 -30.04 10.52
CA HIS A 262 55.21 -29.42 11.40
C HIS A 262 54.03 -30.36 11.69
N GLU A 263 53.60 -31.17 10.72
CA GLU A 263 52.56 -32.19 10.93
C GLU A 263 53.02 -33.29 11.89
N LEU A 264 54.25 -33.79 11.73
CA LEU A 264 54.87 -34.74 12.65
C LEU A 264 55.05 -34.16 14.06
N GLN A 265 55.45 -32.88 14.17
CA GLN A 265 55.52 -32.16 15.43
C GLN A 265 54.15 -32.13 16.12
N ALA A 266 53.10 -31.71 15.40
CA ALA A 266 51.76 -31.59 15.95
C ALA A 266 51.20 -32.94 16.41
N ALA A 267 51.42 -34.00 15.63
CA ALA A 267 51.01 -35.37 15.99
C ALA A 267 51.80 -35.93 17.19
N TYR A 268 53.10 -35.65 17.29
CA TYR A 268 53.91 -36.03 18.45
C TYR A 268 53.52 -35.27 19.72
N LEU A 269 53.22 -33.97 19.62
CA LEU A 269 52.69 -33.17 20.73
C LEU A 269 51.31 -33.68 21.20
N PHE A 270 50.47 -34.19 20.28
CA PHE A 270 49.21 -34.83 20.62
C PHE A 270 49.43 -36.14 21.41
N LEU A 271 50.30 -37.04 20.92
CA LEU A 271 50.61 -38.31 21.61
C LEU A 271 51.24 -38.12 23.00
N THR A 272 51.99 -37.03 23.20
CA THR A 272 52.63 -36.70 24.49
C THR A 272 51.71 -35.92 25.45
N GLY A 273 50.44 -35.71 25.10
CA GLY A 273 49.46 -35.04 25.95
C GLY A 273 49.52 -33.50 25.95
N ARG A 274 50.39 -32.90 25.12
CA ARG A 274 50.54 -31.45 24.96
C ARG A 274 49.52 -30.90 23.94
N PHE A 275 48.24 -31.07 24.26
CA PHE A 275 47.13 -30.84 23.34
C PHE A 275 46.99 -29.38 22.87
N MET A 276 47.29 -28.39 23.73
CA MET A 276 47.22 -26.97 23.35
C MET A 276 48.27 -26.62 22.28
N ASP A 277 49.53 -26.99 22.52
CA ASP A 277 50.64 -26.74 21.60
C ASP A 277 50.41 -27.47 20.26
N SER A 278 49.92 -28.71 20.30
CA SER A 278 49.53 -29.48 19.11
C SER A 278 48.48 -28.74 18.26
N ALA A 279 47.41 -28.23 18.89
CA ALA A 279 46.35 -27.49 18.22
C ALA A 279 46.81 -26.13 17.65
N GLU A 280 47.82 -25.49 18.26
CA GLU A 280 48.45 -24.27 17.72
C GLU A 280 49.28 -24.57 16.46
N VAL A 281 50.09 -25.63 16.46
CA VAL A 281 50.85 -26.04 15.26
C VAL A 281 49.91 -26.45 14.11
N TYR A 282 48.84 -27.21 14.39
CA TYR A 282 47.82 -27.49 13.37
C TYR A 282 47.10 -26.23 12.86
N SER A 283 46.91 -25.22 13.71
CA SER A 283 46.36 -23.93 13.28
C SER A 283 47.32 -23.18 12.35
N ALA A 284 48.61 -23.14 12.70
CA ALA A 284 49.64 -22.53 11.86
C ALA A 284 49.69 -23.18 10.46
N LEU A 285 49.63 -24.52 10.40
CA LEU A 285 49.56 -25.30 9.15
C LEU A 285 48.35 -24.89 8.28
N LEU A 286 47.15 -24.84 8.87
CA LEU A 286 45.92 -24.48 8.17
C LEU A 286 45.92 -23.00 7.69
N HIS A 287 46.53 -22.09 8.45
CA HIS A 287 46.63 -20.68 8.04
C HIS A 287 47.64 -20.45 6.90
N HIS A 288 48.77 -21.17 6.88
CA HIS A 288 49.77 -21.07 5.80
C HIS A 288 49.24 -21.55 4.43
N GLY A 289 48.13 -22.30 4.39
CA GLY A 289 47.41 -22.64 3.15
C GLY A 289 46.47 -21.53 2.64
N ASN A 290 46.07 -20.57 3.47
CA ASN A 290 45.13 -19.50 3.09
C ASN A 290 45.81 -18.16 2.78
N CYS A 291 46.94 -17.84 3.38
CA CYS A 291 47.61 -16.53 3.22
C CYS A 291 48.16 -16.22 1.81
N GLN A 292 48.20 -17.19 0.89
CA GLN A 292 48.56 -16.94 -0.52
C GLN A 292 47.44 -16.29 -1.35
N LYS A 293 46.22 -16.12 -0.79
CA LYS A 293 45.07 -15.54 -1.53
C LYS A 293 45.02 -14.01 -1.59
N THR A 294 45.90 -13.30 -0.88
CA THR A 294 45.86 -11.81 -0.78
C THR A 294 47.16 -11.14 -1.22
N SER A 295 47.89 -11.75 -2.16
CA SER A 295 49.00 -11.12 -2.86
C SER A 295 48.75 -11.21 -4.36
N GLU A 296 48.21 -10.15 -4.96
CA GLU A 296 48.08 -10.04 -6.40
C GLU A 296 49.47 -9.98 -7.05
N CYS A 297 49.63 -10.72 -8.16
CA CYS A 297 50.80 -10.80 -9.06
C CYS A 297 51.80 -11.97 -8.85
N SER A 298 51.43 -13.16 -9.34
CA SER A 298 52.24 -13.90 -10.33
C SER A 298 51.51 -15.19 -10.74
N THR A 299 51.49 -15.50 -12.03
CA THR A 299 50.90 -16.75 -12.55
C THR A 299 51.77 -17.96 -12.23
N ASP A 300 51.48 -18.64 -11.13
CA ASP A 300 51.95 -20.00 -10.90
C ASP A 300 50.85 -20.87 -10.27
N LYS A 301 50.87 -22.17 -10.58
CA LYS A 301 49.74 -23.07 -10.29
C LYS A 301 49.47 -23.15 -8.77
N SER A 302 48.28 -22.74 -8.35
CA SER A 302 47.86 -22.83 -6.95
C SER A 302 47.79 -24.29 -6.51
N TYR A 303 48.80 -24.75 -5.76
CA TYR A 303 48.76 -26.02 -5.04
C TYR A 303 47.73 -25.91 -3.91
N GLN A 304 46.46 -26.22 -4.22
CA GLN A 304 45.48 -26.51 -3.18
C GLN A 304 45.88 -27.83 -2.51
N ASP A 305 45.96 -27.84 -1.18
CA ASP A 305 46.20 -29.08 -0.43
C ASP A 305 45.11 -30.12 -0.77
N PRO A 306 45.46 -31.40 -0.99
CA PRO A 306 44.48 -32.41 -1.35
C PRO A 306 43.41 -32.55 -0.26
N PRO A 307 42.13 -32.79 -0.61
CA PRO A 307 41.02 -32.74 0.32
C PRO A 307 41.19 -33.71 1.51
N GLU A 308 41.84 -34.85 1.27
CA GLU A 308 42.21 -35.85 2.29
C GLU A 308 43.17 -35.27 3.35
N ARG A 309 44.23 -34.56 2.93
CA ARG A 309 45.19 -33.90 3.85
C ARG A 309 44.49 -32.81 4.64
N ARG A 310 43.63 -32.01 4.00
CA ARG A 310 42.86 -30.96 4.67
C ARG A 310 41.89 -31.54 5.72
N ALA A 311 41.15 -32.60 5.39
CA ALA A 311 40.27 -33.30 6.32
C ALA A 311 41.04 -33.93 7.50
N ARG A 312 42.23 -34.48 7.26
CA ARG A 312 43.14 -34.99 8.30
C ARG A 312 43.60 -33.89 9.26
N LEU A 313 44.06 -32.75 8.74
CA LEU A 313 44.54 -31.64 9.56
C LEU A 313 43.42 -31.07 10.45
N LEU A 314 42.23 -30.90 9.88
CA LEU A 314 41.05 -30.42 10.61
C LEU A 314 40.59 -31.41 11.69
N THR A 315 40.47 -32.70 11.37
CA THR A 315 40.14 -33.73 12.40
C THR A 315 41.18 -33.85 13.49
N SER A 316 42.47 -33.70 13.16
CA SER A 316 43.57 -33.73 14.14
C SER A 316 43.58 -32.51 15.05
N ARG A 317 43.33 -31.31 14.49
CA ARG A 317 43.16 -30.08 15.28
C ARG A 317 41.94 -30.18 16.20
N ALA A 318 40.83 -30.70 15.71
CA ALA A 318 39.63 -30.89 16.51
C ALA A 318 39.85 -31.85 17.69
N ALA A 319 40.56 -32.96 17.47
CA ALA A 319 40.93 -33.88 18.54
C ALA A 319 41.77 -33.18 19.61
N ALA A 320 42.81 -32.45 19.20
CA ALA A 320 43.66 -31.67 20.11
C ALA A 320 42.86 -30.61 20.89
N CYS A 321 41.98 -29.86 20.22
CA CYS A 321 41.14 -28.83 20.85
C CYS A 321 40.10 -29.39 21.84
N LEU A 322 39.57 -30.60 21.60
CA LEU A 322 38.65 -31.26 22.51
C LEU A 322 39.38 -31.88 23.72
N SER A 323 40.51 -32.55 23.50
CA SER A 323 41.35 -33.08 24.58
C SER A 323 41.94 -31.99 25.49
N ALA A 324 42.12 -30.78 24.98
CA ALA A 324 42.54 -29.61 25.77
C ALA A 324 41.41 -28.96 26.60
N GLY A 325 40.14 -29.34 26.41
CA GLY A 325 38.99 -28.89 27.20
C GLY A 325 38.53 -27.43 27.01
N GLY A 326 39.25 -26.60 26.25
CA GLY A 326 38.99 -25.15 26.13
C GLY A 326 38.32 -24.67 24.82
N ARG A 327 38.38 -25.44 23.73
CA ARG A 327 38.04 -24.95 22.36
C ARG A 327 37.00 -25.81 21.63
N THR A 328 35.91 -26.13 22.32
CA THR A 328 34.84 -27.02 21.81
C THR A 328 34.16 -26.50 20.54
N ALA A 329 33.86 -25.19 20.45
CA ALA A 329 33.18 -24.61 19.29
C ALA A 329 34.04 -24.58 18.02
N GLU A 330 35.36 -24.38 18.16
CA GLU A 330 36.33 -24.49 17.05
C GLU A 330 36.46 -25.94 16.60
N ALA A 331 36.64 -26.88 17.53
CA ALA A 331 36.72 -28.30 17.22
C ALA A 331 35.46 -28.84 16.52
N CYS A 332 34.26 -28.43 16.95
CA CYS A 332 33.01 -28.81 16.29
C CYS A 332 32.89 -28.24 14.86
N ARG A 333 33.44 -27.04 14.60
CA ARG A 333 33.52 -26.46 13.26
C ARG A 333 34.53 -27.20 12.38
N ASP A 334 35.71 -27.50 12.91
CA ASP A 334 36.77 -28.23 12.22
C ASP A 334 36.31 -29.65 11.82
N LEU A 335 35.60 -30.35 12.70
CA LEU A 335 34.94 -31.62 12.36
C LEU A 335 33.91 -31.40 11.24
N GLY A 336 33.08 -30.36 11.36
CA GLY A 336 32.16 -29.89 10.31
C GLY A 336 32.81 -29.84 8.94
N GLU A 337 33.79 -28.94 8.79
CA GLU A 337 34.53 -28.72 7.54
C GLU A 337 35.24 -30.00 7.06
N ALA A 338 35.85 -30.80 7.96
CA ALA A 338 36.55 -32.02 7.57
C ALA A 338 35.64 -33.06 6.91
N PHE A 339 34.43 -33.24 7.44
CA PHE A 339 33.44 -34.17 6.89
C PHE A 339 32.82 -33.65 5.58
N GLU A 340 32.77 -32.34 5.35
CA GLU A 340 32.38 -31.77 4.06
C GLU A 340 33.47 -31.91 2.99
N PHE A 341 34.76 -31.75 3.34
CA PHE A 341 35.87 -31.92 2.40
C PHE A 341 36.11 -33.39 2.01
N HIS A 342 36.21 -34.30 2.99
CA HIS A 342 36.36 -35.73 2.69
C HIS A 342 35.88 -36.63 3.85
N PRO A 343 34.62 -37.11 3.82
CA PRO A 343 34.01 -37.81 4.95
C PRO A 343 34.66 -39.16 5.27
N ALA A 344 35.23 -39.85 4.26
CA ALA A 344 35.91 -41.13 4.47
C ALA A 344 37.20 -40.97 5.29
N THR A 345 38.09 -40.04 4.91
CA THR A 345 39.31 -39.74 5.67
C THR A 345 38.96 -39.16 7.04
N ALA A 346 38.00 -38.22 7.10
CA ALA A 346 37.56 -37.65 8.38
C ALA A 346 37.04 -38.73 9.35
N ARG A 347 36.28 -39.72 8.88
CA ARG A 347 35.82 -40.86 9.69
C ARG A 347 36.96 -41.75 10.18
N ILE A 348 37.93 -42.07 9.32
CA ILE A 348 39.10 -42.89 9.70
C ILE A 348 39.90 -42.18 10.79
N TYR A 349 40.22 -40.89 10.61
CA TYR A 349 40.98 -40.13 11.61
C TYR A 349 40.19 -39.84 12.88
N PHE A 350 38.86 -39.66 12.79
CA PHE A 350 38.00 -39.58 13.98
C PHE A 350 38.03 -40.88 14.80
N GLN A 351 37.98 -42.05 14.14
CA GLN A 351 38.11 -43.34 14.83
C GLN A 351 39.50 -43.57 15.42
N LYS A 352 40.57 -43.07 14.77
CA LYS A 352 41.96 -43.19 15.27
C LYS A 352 42.25 -42.27 16.48
N LEU A 353 41.71 -41.05 16.51
CA LEU A 353 42.15 -40.00 17.45
C LEU A 353 41.24 -39.78 18.67
N PHE A 354 39.95 -40.13 18.59
CA PHE A 354 39.02 -39.93 19.70
C PHE A 354 38.80 -41.22 20.48
N THR A 355 39.28 -41.28 21.72
CA THR A 355 39.06 -42.42 22.63
C THR A 355 37.59 -42.54 23.05
N ASP A 356 36.97 -41.44 23.47
CA ASP A 356 35.54 -41.36 23.83
C ASP A 356 34.73 -40.74 22.69
N HIS A 357 34.26 -41.57 21.75
CA HIS A 357 33.37 -41.10 20.67
C HIS A 357 32.06 -40.46 21.19
N GLY A 358 31.64 -40.78 22.41
CA GLY A 358 30.43 -40.23 23.04
C GLY A 358 30.53 -38.74 23.39
N THR A 359 31.69 -38.28 23.89
CA THR A 359 31.87 -36.88 24.32
C THR A 359 31.88 -35.93 23.13
N ALA A 360 32.64 -36.26 22.08
CA ALA A 360 32.68 -35.50 20.83
C ALA A 360 31.30 -35.41 20.14
N ARG A 361 30.56 -36.53 20.06
CA ARG A 361 29.18 -36.54 19.54
C ARG A 361 28.25 -35.67 20.39
N ASN A 362 28.38 -35.69 21.72
CA ASN A 362 27.57 -34.85 22.61
C ASN A 362 27.90 -33.35 22.47
N HIS A 363 29.17 -32.98 22.29
CA HIS A 363 29.55 -31.60 22.02
C HIS A 363 29.01 -31.10 20.66
N LEU A 364 29.08 -31.92 19.61
CA LEU A 364 28.45 -31.61 18.32
C LEU A 364 26.93 -31.40 18.44
N ARG A 365 26.22 -32.27 19.18
CA ARG A 365 24.78 -32.10 19.44
C ARG A 365 24.47 -30.83 20.22
N GLN A 366 25.20 -30.56 21.30
CA GLN A 366 25.03 -29.33 22.10
C GLN A 366 25.30 -28.07 21.29
N GLN A 367 26.31 -28.09 20.40
CA GLN A 367 26.64 -26.93 19.58
C GLN A 367 25.58 -26.70 18.48
N ALA A 368 25.03 -27.76 17.89
CA ALA A 368 23.92 -27.67 16.95
C ALA A 368 22.63 -27.15 17.64
N GLU A 369 22.34 -27.60 18.87
CA GLU A 369 21.23 -27.10 19.68
C GLU A 369 21.38 -25.63 20.05
N ARG A 370 22.59 -25.18 20.43
CA ARG A 370 22.89 -23.76 20.68
C ARG A 370 22.70 -22.91 19.41
N GLY A 371 23.16 -23.39 18.27
CA GLY A 371 22.96 -22.71 16.98
C GLY A 371 21.47 -22.58 16.62
N LEU A 372 20.69 -23.64 16.84
CA LEU A 372 19.24 -23.62 16.63
C LEU A 372 18.50 -22.70 17.60
N TYR A 373 18.93 -22.63 18.85
CA TYR A 373 18.39 -21.68 19.82
C TYR A 373 18.68 -20.23 19.38
N GLY A 374 19.93 -19.92 19.05
CA GLY A 374 20.34 -18.59 18.56
C GLY A 374 19.63 -18.19 17.27
N TYR A 375 19.39 -19.13 16.36
CA TYR A 375 18.54 -18.92 15.18
C TYR A 375 17.11 -18.51 15.58
N ARG A 376 16.45 -19.27 16.45
CA ARG A 376 15.07 -18.98 16.90
C ARG A 376 14.97 -17.64 17.61
N GLU A 377 15.91 -17.33 18.49
CA GLU A 377 15.98 -16.04 19.20
C GLU A 377 16.15 -14.87 18.20
N ARG A 378 17.11 -14.98 17.27
CA ARG A 378 17.34 -13.97 16.23
C ARG A 378 16.12 -13.76 15.32
N VAL A 379 15.37 -14.83 15.02
CA VAL A 379 14.11 -14.77 14.27
C VAL A 379 13.02 -14.02 15.04
N THR A 380 12.81 -14.31 16.32
CA THR A 380 11.73 -13.67 17.12
C THR A 380 11.90 -12.16 17.25
N ILE A 381 13.13 -11.67 17.29
CA ILE A 381 13.48 -10.26 17.50
C ILE A 381 13.43 -9.44 16.18
N ARG A 382 13.23 -10.07 15.00
CA ARG A 382 13.21 -9.37 13.71
C ARG A 382 12.13 -8.26 13.67
N PRO A 383 12.50 -6.99 13.38
CA PRO A 383 11.53 -5.89 13.30
C PRO A 383 10.77 -5.88 11.96
N ASP A 384 11.40 -6.30 10.85
CA ASP A 384 10.73 -6.50 9.57
C ASP A 384 10.33 -7.97 9.39
N LEU A 385 9.04 -8.18 9.18
CA LEU A 385 8.44 -9.48 8.91
C LEU A 385 8.94 -10.12 7.60
N ARG A 386 9.36 -9.31 6.62
CA ARG A 386 9.91 -9.80 5.33
C ARG A 386 11.38 -10.22 5.41
N SER A 387 12.12 -9.81 6.43
CA SER A 387 13.55 -10.12 6.57
C SER A 387 13.81 -11.63 6.75
N SER A 388 14.91 -12.09 6.16
CA SER A 388 15.49 -13.44 6.28
C SER A 388 16.76 -13.47 7.14
N GLU A 389 17.13 -12.36 7.79
CA GLU A 389 18.34 -12.23 8.61
C GLU A 389 18.52 -13.36 9.64
N GLY A 390 19.72 -13.94 9.67
CA GLY A 390 20.07 -15.01 10.60
C GLY A 390 19.87 -16.43 10.06
N VAL A 391 19.36 -16.63 8.84
CA VAL A 391 19.36 -17.95 8.18
C VAL A 391 20.79 -18.50 8.01
N GLU A 392 21.79 -17.64 7.91
CA GLU A 392 23.23 -17.97 7.94
C GLU A 392 23.65 -18.74 9.22
N LEU A 393 22.93 -18.58 10.34
CA LEU A 393 23.20 -19.32 11.57
C LEU A 393 22.86 -20.81 11.46
N LEU A 394 22.10 -21.22 10.45
CA LEU A 394 21.77 -22.61 10.19
C LEU A 394 22.89 -23.37 9.47
N ASP A 395 23.76 -22.70 8.71
CA ASP A 395 24.87 -23.36 8.00
C ASP A 395 25.78 -24.16 8.95
N PRO A 396 26.34 -23.58 10.04
CA PRO A 396 27.13 -24.35 11.00
C PRO A 396 26.32 -25.42 11.76
N VAL A 397 24.99 -25.31 11.83
CA VAL A 397 24.13 -26.35 12.42
C VAL A 397 23.97 -27.52 11.45
N ILE A 398 23.69 -27.25 10.18
CA ILE A 398 23.50 -28.26 9.13
C ILE A 398 24.78 -29.06 8.93
N THR A 399 25.94 -28.40 8.88
CA THR A 399 27.25 -29.09 8.84
C THR A 399 27.41 -30.04 10.02
N GLN A 400 27.20 -29.57 11.26
CA GLN A 400 27.30 -30.38 12.48
C GLN A 400 26.33 -31.57 12.49
N LEU A 401 25.07 -31.38 12.07
CA LEU A 401 24.09 -32.45 11.95
C LEU A 401 24.46 -33.46 10.86
N ARG A 402 24.95 -33.02 9.69
CA ARG A 402 25.51 -33.88 8.63
C ARG A 402 26.68 -34.72 9.16
N THR A 403 27.61 -34.13 9.95
CA THR A 403 28.72 -34.90 10.57
C THR A 403 28.23 -35.96 11.54
N LEU A 404 27.22 -35.65 12.36
CA LEU A 404 26.63 -36.61 13.30
C LEU A 404 25.99 -37.79 12.55
N CYS A 405 25.31 -37.55 11.42
CA CYS A 405 24.77 -38.58 10.54
C CYS A 405 25.88 -39.48 9.94
N HIS A 406 27.06 -38.93 9.61
CA HIS A 406 28.20 -39.72 9.12
C HIS A 406 28.92 -40.53 10.21
N LEU A 407 28.84 -40.07 11.47
CA LEU A 407 29.46 -40.67 12.64
C LEU A 407 28.61 -41.75 13.32
N GLU A 408 27.28 -41.71 13.18
CA GLU A 408 26.35 -42.72 13.70
C GLU A 408 26.13 -43.88 12.70
N PRO A 409 25.82 -45.11 13.16
CA PRO A 409 25.37 -46.19 12.28
C PRO A 409 24.04 -45.82 11.58
N ASP A 410 23.80 -46.43 10.41
CA ASP A 410 22.57 -46.28 9.61
C ASP A 410 22.16 -44.84 9.24
N GLY A 411 23.14 -43.92 9.15
CA GLY A 411 22.90 -42.51 8.85
C GLY A 411 22.29 -41.72 10.02
N GLY A 412 22.34 -42.29 11.23
CA GLY A 412 21.88 -41.68 12.47
C GLY A 412 20.42 -41.93 12.83
N GLY A 413 20.12 -41.71 14.11
CA GLY A 413 18.80 -41.92 14.68
C GLY A 413 17.69 -41.08 14.02
N ARG A 414 16.43 -41.55 14.11
CA ARG A 414 15.27 -40.87 13.50
C ARG A 414 15.18 -39.40 13.91
N GLU A 415 15.40 -39.09 15.18
CA GLU A 415 15.37 -37.71 15.69
C GLU A 415 16.43 -36.82 15.03
N LEU A 416 17.67 -37.31 14.87
CA LEU A 416 18.75 -36.56 14.23
C LEU A 416 18.39 -36.20 12.78
N ARG A 417 17.87 -37.17 12.03
CA ARG A 417 17.43 -36.97 10.64
C ARG A 417 16.19 -36.06 10.54
N VAL A 418 15.25 -36.10 11.50
CA VAL A 418 14.14 -35.14 11.60
C VAL A 418 14.65 -33.72 11.87
N ARG A 419 15.60 -33.55 12.81
CA ARG A 419 16.21 -32.25 13.10
C ARG A 419 16.97 -31.71 11.89
N LEU A 420 17.75 -32.55 11.19
CA LEU A 420 18.43 -32.17 9.94
C LEU A 420 17.43 -31.72 8.87
N ALA A 421 16.33 -32.45 8.67
CA ALA A 421 15.29 -32.07 7.72
C ALA A 421 14.59 -30.75 8.07
N ASP A 422 14.32 -30.48 9.36
CA ASP A 422 13.78 -29.17 9.81
C ASP A 422 14.79 -28.04 9.50
N CYS A 423 16.10 -28.26 9.75
CA CYS A 423 17.14 -27.27 9.45
C CYS A 423 17.27 -26.98 7.95
N LEU A 424 17.29 -28.03 7.10
CA LEU A 424 17.36 -27.90 5.64
C LEU A 424 16.12 -27.18 5.08
N LEU A 425 14.93 -27.51 5.60
CA LEU A 425 13.68 -26.83 5.26
C LEU A 425 13.74 -25.34 5.60
N LEU A 426 14.22 -24.99 6.80
CA LEU A 426 14.39 -23.61 7.27
C LEU A 426 15.46 -22.83 6.48
N ARG A 427 16.47 -23.51 5.92
CA ARG A 427 17.54 -22.89 5.11
C ARG A 427 17.12 -22.59 3.67
N GLY A 428 16.27 -23.43 3.08
CA GLY A 428 15.88 -23.35 1.66
C GLY A 428 16.07 -24.64 0.87
N GLU A 429 16.67 -25.68 1.45
CA GLU A 429 17.05 -26.95 0.79
C GLU A 429 15.87 -27.94 0.77
N HIS A 430 14.72 -27.49 0.25
CA HIS A 430 13.43 -28.20 0.34
C HIS A 430 13.44 -29.58 -0.33
N LYS A 431 14.23 -29.78 -1.39
CA LYS A 431 14.36 -31.07 -2.10
C LYS A 431 15.10 -32.12 -1.27
N GLU A 432 16.16 -31.73 -0.57
CA GLU A 432 16.88 -32.63 0.34
C GLU A 432 16.02 -32.96 1.57
N ALA A 433 15.35 -31.95 2.14
CA ALA A 433 14.40 -32.14 3.24
C ALA A 433 13.29 -33.12 2.85
N LEU A 434 12.70 -33.00 1.65
CA LEU A 434 11.67 -33.91 1.14
C LEU A 434 12.21 -35.35 0.95
N SER A 435 13.44 -35.50 0.45
CA SER A 435 14.09 -36.80 0.31
C SER A 435 14.26 -37.49 1.66
N ILE A 436 14.79 -36.78 2.66
CA ILE A 436 14.96 -37.30 4.02
C ILE A 436 13.60 -37.62 4.65
N CYS A 437 12.61 -36.72 4.58
CA CYS A 437 11.30 -36.96 5.18
C CYS A 437 10.53 -38.10 4.52
N SER A 438 10.63 -38.29 3.19
CA SER A 438 10.01 -39.43 2.50
C SER A 438 10.66 -40.76 2.87
N GLN A 439 11.99 -40.83 3.00
CA GLN A 439 12.68 -42.01 3.55
C GLN A 439 12.23 -42.31 4.99
N LEU A 440 12.10 -41.28 5.83
CA LEU A 440 11.62 -41.41 7.21
C LEU A 440 10.13 -41.74 7.34
N ALA A 441 9.32 -41.49 6.31
CA ALA A 441 7.91 -41.87 6.23
C ALA A 441 7.73 -43.30 5.69
N ALA A 442 8.61 -43.76 4.81
CA ALA A 442 8.60 -45.12 4.26
C ALA A 442 9.18 -46.18 5.21
N ALA A 443 10.02 -45.78 6.18
CA ALA A 443 10.62 -46.68 7.15
C ALA A 443 9.58 -47.31 8.10
N GLN A 444 9.29 -48.59 7.89
CA GLN A 444 8.33 -49.35 8.70
C GLN A 444 8.90 -49.67 10.11
N GLY A 445 8.07 -49.56 11.14
CA GLY A 445 8.34 -50.12 12.48
C GLY A 445 8.43 -49.14 13.66
N GLN A 446 8.46 -47.82 13.44
CA GLN A 446 8.47 -46.82 14.53
C GLN A 446 7.47 -45.67 14.28
N GLN A 447 6.72 -45.27 15.30
CA GLN A 447 5.73 -44.18 15.23
C GLN A 447 6.23 -42.84 15.84
N SER A 448 7.42 -42.82 16.45
CA SER A 448 8.03 -41.62 17.05
C SER A 448 8.24 -40.51 16.01
N TYR A 449 7.84 -39.28 16.33
CA TYR A 449 7.94 -38.11 15.44
C TYR A 449 7.12 -38.17 14.13
N GLN A 450 6.21 -39.14 13.93
CA GLN A 450 5.45 -39.29 12.67
C GLN A 450 4.73 -38.00 12.23
N ASN A 451 4.01 -37.35 13.15
CA ASN A 451 3.32 -36.08 12.90
C ASN A 451 4.29 -34.94 12.52
N THR A 452 5.51 -34.96 13.04
CA THR A 452 6.54 -33.96 12.70
C THR A 452 7.11 -34.22 11.31
N VAL A 453 7.37 -35.48 10.95
CA VAL A 453 7.81 -35.86 9.59
C VAL A 453 6.75 -35.46 8.55
N GLN A 454 5.47 -35.74 8.81
CA GLN A 454 4.37 -35.37 7.90
C GLN A 454 4.24 -33.86 7.71
N VAL A 455 4.39 -33.06 8.78
CA VAL A 455 4.42 -31.58 8.67
C VAL A 455 5.59 -31.11 7.80
N LEU A 456 6.78 -31.67 8.00
CA LEU A 456 7.97 -31.29 7.23
C LEU A 456 7.82 -31.70 5.75
N CYS A 457 7.23 -32.87 5.46
CA CYS A 457 6.79 -33.25 4.11
C CYS A 457 5.85 -32.20 3.51
N GLY A 458 4.80 -31.80 4.25
CA GLY A 458 3.80 -30.85 3.78
C GLY A 458 4.40 -29.49 3.41
N TYR A 459 5.31 -28.95 4.24
CA TYR A 459 6.02 -27.72 3.90
C TYR A 459 7.03 -27.91 2.76
N ALA A 460 7.76 -29.02 2.70
CA ALA A 460 8.71 -29.28 1.62
C ALA A 460 8.01 -29.43 0.26
N ARG A 461 6.81 -30.04 0.23
CA ARG A 461 5.91 -30.09 -0.93
C ARG A 461 5.35 -28.72 -1.30
N LEU A 462 4.84 -27.96 -0.31
CA LEU A 462 4.33 -26.59 -0.51
C LEU A 462 5.37 -25.68 -1.16
N LEU A 463 6.61 -25.74 -0.68
CA LEU A 463 7.75 -24.96 -1.17
C LEU A 463 8.39 -25.55 -2.44
N SER A 464 7.89 -26.68 -2.92
CA SER A 464 8.22 -27.30 -4.22
C SER A 464 7.03 -27.27 -5.19
N ASP A 465 6.06 -26.38 -4.95
CA ASP A 465 4.82 -26.16 -5.72
C ASP A 465 3.81 -27.33 -5.79
N ASP A 466 3.99 -28.41 -5.02
CA ASP A 466 2.96 -29.46 -4.83
C ASP A 466 1.97 -29.06 -3.73
N HIS A 467 1.03 -28.20 -4.09
CA HIS A 467 -0.02 -27.72 -3.19
C HIS A 467 -1.05 -28.81 -2.80
N LYS A 468 -1.20 -29.88 -3.59
CA LYS A 468 -2.17 -30.95 -3.32
C LYS A 468 -1.64 -31.92 -2.28
N GLY A 469 -0.45 -32.48 -2.51
CA GLY A 469 0.20 -33.37 -1.54
C GLY A 469 0.51 -32.65 -0.21
N ALA A 470 0.83 -31.34 -0.26
CA ALA A 470 0.98 -30.53 0.95
C ALA A 470 -0.31 -30.41 1.77
N LEU A 471 -1.47 -30.23 1.10
CA LEU A 471 -2.76 -30.11 1.78
C LEU A 471 -3.17 -31.42 2.47
N GLU A 472 -2.94 -32.55 1.80
CA GLU A 472 -3.17 -33.90 2.34
C GLU A 472 -2.29 -34.16 3.59
N ASP A 473 -0.99 -33.85 3.52
CA ASP A 473 -0.07 -33.98 4.66
C ASP A 473 -0.52 -33.14 5.86
N PHE A 474 -0.91 -31.88 5.64
CA PHE A 474 -1.40 -31.02 6.73
C PHE A 474 -2.75 -31.48 7.29
N GLN A 475 -3.64 -32.03 6.47
CA GLN A 475 -4.90 -32.62 6.94
C GLN A 475 -4.65 -33.86 7.81
N ALA A 476 -3.80 -34.78 7.35
CA ALA A 476 -3.46 -36.00 8.09
C ALA A 476 -2.94 -35.72 9.51
N VAL A 477 -2.14 -34.66 9.70
CA VAL A 477 -1.65 -34.25 11.03
C VAL A 477 -2.74 -33.62 11.90
N ILE A 478 -3.72 -32.95 11.32
CA ILE A 478 -4.82 -32.31 12.06
C ILE A 478 -5.92 -33.32 12.43
N GLU A 479 -6.10 -34.36 11.62
CA GLU A 479 -7.05 -35.46 11.84
C GLU A 479 -6.46 -36.60 12.69
N HIS A 480 -5.16 -36.58 12.97
CA HIS A 480 -4.49 -37.56 13.85
C HIS A 480 -5.06 -37.52 15.28
N ASN A 481 -5.35 -38.69 15.86
CA ASN A 481 -6.02 -38.82 17.17
C ASN A 481 -5.32 -38.12 18.35
N ALA A 482 -3.98 -38.00 18.28
CA ALA A 482 -3.17 -37.29 19.28
C ALA A 482 -1.97 -36.60 18.59
N PRO A 483 -2.14 -35.37 18.06
CA PRO A 483 -1.08 -34.66 17.38
C PRO A 483 -0.20 -33.89 18.37
N HIS A 484 1.10 -33.81 18.09
CA HIS A 484 2.01 -32.98 18.90
C HIS A 484 1.67 -31.49 18.71
N PRO A 485 1.53 -30.65 19.77
CA PRO A 485 1.00 -29.29 19.64
C PRO A 485 1.73 -28.40 18.63
N SER A 486 3.07 -28.39 18.64
CA SER A 486 3.87 -27.61 17.67
C SER A 486 3.67 -28.10 16.23
N SER A 487 3.55 -29.42 16.03
CA SER A 487 3.31 -30.01 14.71
C SER A 487 1.89 -29.68 14.21
N CYS A 488 0.88 -29.72 15.09
CA CYS A 488 -0.49 -29.28 14.77
C CYS A 488 -0.55 -27.78 14.42
N VAL A 489 0.13 -26.92 15.18
CA VAL A 489 0.25 -25.47 14.88
C VAL A 489 0.92 -25.24 13.53
N ARG A 490 2.04 -25.92 13.25
CA ARG A 490 2.71 -25.89 11.94
C ARG A 490 1.76 -26.32 10.80
N ALA A 491 1.00 -27.40 10.97
CA ALA A 491 0.05 -27.89 9.97
C ALA A 491 -1.10 -26.89 9.72
N LEU A 492 -1.64 -26.27 10.78
CA LEU A 492 -2.67 -25.22 10.67
C LEU A 492 -2.16 -23.99 9.91
N CYS A 493 -0.93 -23.54 10.19
CA CYS A 493 -0.32 -22.43 9.46
C CYS A 493 -0.14 -22.75 7.96
N GLY A 494 0.31 -23.98 7.65
CA GLY A 494 0.54 -24.44 6.28
C GLY A 494 -0.76 -24.58 5.48
N ARG A 495 -1.79 -25.21 6.07
CA ARG A 495 -3.14 -25.28 5.48
C ARG A 495 -3.76 -23.89 5.32
N GLY A 496 -3.58 -23.01 6.30
CA GLY A 496 -4.02 -21.62 6.23
C GLY A 496 -3.35 -20.87 5.07
N LEU A 497 -2.04 -21.05 4.88
CA LEU A 497 -1.30 -20.46 3.75
C LEU A 497 -1.85 -20.93 2.39
N LEU A 498 -2.08 -22.24 2.23
CA LEU A 498 -2.69 -22.80 1.00
C LEU A 498 -4.11 -22.25 0.77
N ARG A 499 -4.92 -22.12 1.83
CA ARG A 499 -6.25 -21.50 1.76
C ARG A 499 -6.18 -20.03 1.35
N MET A 500 -5.18 -19.28 1.81
CA MET A 500 -4.96 -17.89 1.40
C MET A 500 -4.63 -17.79 -0.09
N MET A 501 -3.73 -18.65 -0.58
CA MET A 501 -3.35 -18.74 -1.99
C MET A 501 -4.56 -19.14 -2.86
N GLY A 502 -5.47 -19.97 -2.34
CA GLY A 502 -6.75 -20.31 -2.97
C GLY A 502 -7.89 -19.30 -2.76
N GLY A 503 -7.63 -18.11 -2.21
CA GLY A 503 -8.65 -17.06 -2.00
C GLY A 503 -9.63 -17.28 -0.84
N LEU A 504 -9.48 -18.34 -0.05
CA LEU A 504 -10.33 -18.70 1.08
C LEU A 504 -9.90 -17.97 2.37
N HIS A 505 -9.98 -16.63 2.33
CA HIS A 505 -9.46 -15.74 3.37
C HIS A 505 -10.08 -15.95 4.76
N TYR A 506 -11.40 -16.15 4.87
CA TYR A 506 -12.04 -16.40 6.17
C TYR A 506 -11.58 -17.72 6.81
N LEU A 507 -11.41 -18.78 6.01
CA LEU A 507 -10.91 -20.07 6.49
C LEU A 507 -9.41 -20.03 6.82
N THR A 508 -8.65 -19.15 6.14
CA THR A 508 -7.26 -18.82 6.51
C THR A 508 -7.23 -18.25 7.92
N ALA A 509 -8.00 -17.18 8.17
CA ALA A 509 -8.06 -16.56 9.49
C ALA A 509 -8.50 -17.53 10.58
N LEU A 510 -9.42 -18.45 10.27
CA LEU A 510 -9.86 -19.47 11.20
C LEU A 510 -8.73 -20.43 11.62
N ASP A 511 -7.89 -20.89 10.67
CA ASP A 511 -6.74 -21.77 10.97
C ASP A 511 -5.66 -21.05 11.77
N TYR A 512 -5.41 -19.76 11.50
CA TYR A 512 -4.48 -18.97 12.30
C TYR A 512 -5.03 -18.60 13.68
N VAL A 513 -6.35 -18.40 13.82
CA VAL A 513 -7.03 -18.24 15.11
C VAL A 513 -6.93 -19.50 15.96
N THR A 514 -7.06 -20.70 15.39
CA THR A 514 -6.89 -21.94 16.16
C THR A 514 -5.43 -22.20 16.51
N ALA A 515 -4.49 -21.96 15.58
CA ALA A 515 -3.06 -22.04 15.85
C ALA A 515 -2.62 -21.10 17.00
N SER A 516 -3.04 -19.83 16.95
CA SER A 516 -2.71 -18.82 17.97
C SER A 516 -3.23 -19.17 19.37
N ARG A 517 -4.38 -19.86 19.47
CA ARG A 517 -4.91 -20.35 20.75
C ARG A 517 -4.14 -21.52 21.32
N LEU A 518 -3.56 -22.37 20.47
CA LEU A 518 -2.79 -23.54 20.88
C LEU A 518 -1.38 -23.13 21.34
N HIS A 519 -0.66 -22.35 20.52
CA HIS A 519 0.68 -21.88 20.86
C HIS A 519 1.06 -20.62 20.05
N PRO A 520 0.93 -19.39 20.60
CA PRO A 520 1.16 -18.17 19.84
C PRO A 520 2.62 -18.02 19.39
N GLN A 521 3.59 -18.27 20.29
CA GLN A 521 5.03 -18.15 19.98
C GLN A 521 5.49 -19.09 18.85
N GLU A 522 5.05 -20.35 18.85
CA GLU A 522 5.34 -21.28 17.74
C GLU A 522 4.65 -20.80 16.45
N THR A 523 3.42 -20.28 16.53
CA THR A 523 2.72 -19.69 15.38
C THR A 523 3.47 -18.46 14.82
N ALA A 524 4.10 -17.65 15.68
CA ALA A 524 4.91 -16.52 15.25
C ALA A 524 6.22 -16.97 14.59
N LEU A 525 6.86 -18.01 15.15
CA LEU A 525 8.05 -18.64 14.57
C LEU A 525 7.77 -19.26 13.21
N THR A 526 6.66 -19.99 13.04
CA THR A 526 6.31 -20.64 11.76
C THR A 526 6.02 -19.61 10.67
N VAL A 527 5.32 -18.51 10.99
CA VAL A 527 5.09 -17.41 10.03
C VAL A 527 6.41 -16.72 9.65
N ARG A 528 7.32 -16.49 10.59
CA ARG A 528 8.63 -15.86 10.32
C ARG A 528 9.64 -16.76 9.61
N CYS A 529 9.46 -18.08 9.65
CA CYS A 529 10.38 -19.07 9.07
C CYS A 529 9.84 -19.73 7.81
N LEU A 530 8.70 -20.41 7.91
CA LEU A 530 8.20 -21.38 6.92
C LEU A 530 7.24 -20.75 5.90
N VAL A 531 6.61 -19.62 6.22
CA VAL A 531 5.85 -18.85 5.20
C VAL A 531 6.85 -18.10 4.30
N PRO A 532 6.74 -18.23 2.97
CA PRO A 532 7.61 -17.51 2.02
C PRO A 532 7.55 -15.99 2.22
N TRP A 533 8.70 -15.33 2.12
CA TRP A 533 8.89 -13.91 2.48
C TRP A 533 7.94 -12.95 1.74
N ASN A 534 7.60 -13.25 0.48
CA ASN A 534 6.66 -12.50 -0.35
C ASN A 534 5.22 -12.57 0.19
N TYR A 535 4.78 -13.72 0.71
CA TYR A 535 3.42 -13.94 1.20
C TYR A 535 3.19 -13.43 2.63
N ARG A 536 4.22 -13.26 3.47
CA ARG A 536 4.06 -12.87 4.89
C ARG A 536 3.30 -11.55 5.07
N GLY A 537 3.59 -10.54 4.25
CA GLY A 537 2.90 -9.25 4.30
C GLY A 537 1.42 -9.34 3.87
N LEU A 538 1.14 -10.12 2.81
CA LEU A 538 -0.25 -10.38 2.40
C LEU A 538 -1.00 -11.13 3.49
N LEU A 539 -0.40 -12.18 4.06
CA LEU A 539 -0.95 -12.95 5.18
C LEU A 539 -1.29 -12.05 6.37
N PHE A 540 -0.37 -11.16 6.78
CA PHE A 540 -0.64 -10.19 7.85
C PHE A 540 -1.88 -9.35 7.55
N THR A 541 -1.99 -8.75 6.36
CA THR A 541 -3.16 -7.94 5.98
C THR A 541 -4.46 -8.75 5.91
N VAL A 542 -4.42 -9.98 5.38
CA VAL A 542 -5.57 -10.88 5.32
C VAL A 542 -6.04 -11.28 6.72
N LEU A 543 -5.12 -11.64 7.62
CA LEU A 543 -5.45 -12.00 9.00
C LEU A 543 -6.03 -10.82 9.79
N LEU A 544 -5.50 -9.61 9.56
CA LEU A 544 -5.96 -8.39 10.21
C LEU A 544 -7.38 -8.00 9.75
N GLU A 545 -7.63 -7.96 8.44
CA GLU A 545 -8.95 -7.63 7.90
C GLU A 545 -10.00 -8.71 8.22
N GLN A 546 -9.67 -9.99 8.05
CA GLN A 546 -10.59 -11.06 8.42
C GLN A 546 -10.81 -11.13 9.94
N GLY A 547 -9.82 -10.77 10.75
CA GLY A 547 -9.99 -10.58 12.19
C GLY A 547 -11.03 -9.53 12.54
N ARG A 548 -11.08 -8.40 11.81
CA ARG A 548 -12.16 -7.39 11.94
C ARG A 548 -13.51 -7.98 11.56
N VAL A 549 -13.61 -8.61 10.38
CA VAL A 549 -14.86 -9.25 9.90
C VAL A 549 -15.37 -10.30 10.89
N MET A 550 -14.48 -11.05 11.54
CA MET A 550 -14.84 -12.03 12.58
C MET A 550 -15.43 -11.39 13.85
N LEU A 551 -15.08 -10.15 14.20
CA LEU A 551 -15.77 -9.40 15.26
C LEU A 551 -17.11 -8.83 14.76
N GLU A 552 -17.10 -8.19 13.59
CA GLU A 552 -18.28 -7.54 12.99
C GLU A 552 -19.44 -8.52 12.75
N GLY A 553 -19.14 -9.70 12.18
CA GLY A 553 -20.13 -10.74 11.87
C GLY A 553 -20.75 -11.44 13.08
N THR A 554 -20.28 -11.19 14.31
CA THR A 554 -20.95 -11.74 15.51
C THR A 554 -22.26 -11.02 15.84
N GLY A 555 -22.45 -9.79 15.38
CA GLY A 555 -23.62 -8.96 15.72
C GLY A 555 -24.89 -9.22 14.90
N GLU A 556 -24.79 -9.66 13.64
CA GLU A 556 -25.96 -9.74 12.74
C GLU A 556 -26.86 -10.98 12.96
N HIS A 557 -26.35 -12.02 13.62
CA HIS A 557 -27.04 -13.30 13.76
C HIS A 557 -27.94 -13.45 14.98
N GLU A 558 -28.06 -12.44 15.86
CA GLU A 558 -28.97 -12.49 17.02
C GLU A 558 -30.35 -11.86 16.74
N SER A 559 -30.55 -11.20 15.60
CA SER A 559 -31.81 -10.47 15.28
C SER A 559 -32.57 -10.97 14.04
N LYS A 560 -32.18 -12.11 13.44
CA LYS A 560 -32.85 -12.68 12.24
C LYS A 560 -32.95 -14.22 12.30
N SER A 561 -33.66 -14.73 13.30
CA SER A 561 -34.08 -16.15 13.36
C SER A 561 -35.58 -16.28 13.59
N SER A 562 -36.39 -15.62 12.75
CA SER A 562 -37.85 -15.73 12.76
C SER A 562 -38.50 -15.25 11.45
N SER A 563 -38.25 -15.93 10.32
CA SER A 563 -39.17 -16.02 9.15
C SER A 563 -38.51 -16.70 7.94
N SER A 564 -38.84 -17.97 7.70
CA SER A 564 -38.87 -18.58 6.36
C SER A 564 -39.57 -19.94 6.48
N GLU A 565 -40.83 -19.99 6.07
CA GLU A 565 -41.60 -21.24 5.97
C GLU A 565 -41.18 -22.05 4.73
N ASP A 566 -41.71 -23.28 4.66
CA ASP A 566 -41.82 -24.16 3.50
C ASP A 566 -40.55 -24.80 2.88
N SER A 567 -40.29 -26.02 3.34
CA SER A 567 -40.08 -27.18 2.46
C SER A 567 -40.45 -28.50 3.16
N GLN A 568 -41.27 -29.30 2.51
CA GLN A 568 -41.79 -30.62 2.96
C GLN A 568 -40.89 -31.75 2.41
N GLN A 569 -40.80 -32.99 2.91
CA GLN A 569 -41.41 -33.77 4.02
C GLN A 569 -40.53 -35.05 4.19
N PRO A 570 -40.81 -36.07 5.04
CA PRO A 570 -41.57 -36.16 6.30
C PRO A 570 -40.76 -36.83 7.44
N GLN A 571 -41.39 -37.06 8.59
CA GLN A 571 -40.83 -37.72 9.79
C GLN A 571 -40.83 -39.26 9.69
N GLN A 572 -39.89 -39.92 10.39
CA GLN A 572 -40.11 -41.23 11.03
C GLN A 572 -39.07 -41.52 12.13
N GLY A 573 -39.53 -42.01 13.30
CA GLY A 573 -38.66 -42.66 14.31
C GLY A 573 -38.42 -41.87 15.61
N ASP A 574 -39.37 -41.91 16.54
CA ASP A 574 -39.14 -41.50 17.94
C ASP A 574 -38.28 -42.52 18.72
N GLN A 575 -37.29 -42.03 19.47
CA GLN A 575 -36.86 -42.63 20.74
C GLN A 575 -36.18 -41.58 21.66
N PRO A 576 -36.34 -41.64 23.00
CA PRO A 576 -36.07 -40.49 23.85
C PRO A 576 -34.71 -40.51 24.61
N GLN A 577 -34.14 -39.31 24.74
CA GLN A 577 -33.19 -38.84 25.78
C GLN A 577 -31.75 -39.39 25.87
N ALA A 578 -30.79 -38.50 25.55
CA ALA A 578 -29.71 -38.14 26.48
C ALA A 578 -29.24 -36.69 26.20
N PRO A 579 -29.10 -35.80 27.21
CA PRO A 579 -28.79 -34.38 26.99
C PRO A 579 -27.29 -34.16 26.73
N SER A 580 -26.81 -34.53 25.54
CA SER A 580 -25.44 -34.20 25.13
C SER A 580 -25.30 -32.69 24.92
N LYS A 581 -24.40 -32.08 25.71
CA LYS A 581 -24.04 -30.66 25.62
C LYS A 581 -23.31 -30.40 24.30
N ARG A 582 -24.05 -30.26 23.18
CA ARG A 582 -23.53 -29.65 21.94
C ARG A 582 -23.30 -28.16 22.18
N ASN A 583 -22.16 -27.85 22.81
CA ASN A 583 -21.69 -26.49 23.05
C ASN A 583 -21.70 -25.70 21.74
N LYS A 584 -22.12 -24.43 21.83
CA LYS A 584 -22.06 -23.43 20.75
C LYS A 584 -20.60 -23.07 20.41
N HIS A 585 -19.83 -23.99 19.86
CA HIS A 585 -18.49 -23.72 19.32
C HIS A 585 -18.57 -23.05 17.94
N ARG A 586 -19.14 -21.83 17.89
CA ARG A 586 -18.88 -20.91 16.78
C ARG A 586 -17.41 -20.48 16.90
N SER A 587 -16.55 -21.08 16.08
CA SER A 587 -15.10 -20.96 16.18
C SER A 587 -14.55 -19.54 15.96
N GLY A 588 -15.35 -18.62 15.40
CA GLY A 588 -15.10 -17.17 15.40
C GLY A 588 -15.40 -16.44 16.72
N THR A 589 -15.11 -17.03 17.89
CA THR A 589 -15.27 -16.33 19.19
C THR A 589 -14.31 -15.13 19.32
N PRO A 590 -14.70 -14.03 20.00
CA PRO A 590 -13.82 -12.87 20.22
C PRO A 590 -12.53 -13.21 20.97
N ALA A 591 -12.54 -14.24 21.85
CA ALA A 591 -11.33 -14.78 22.48
C ALA A 591 -10.30 -15.31 21.49
N GLY A 592 -10.74 -15.79 20.33
CA GLY A 592 -9.87 -16.23 19.24
C GLY A 592 -9.27 -15.09 18.44
N VAL A 593 -10.08 -14.07 18.15
CA VAL A 593 -9.60 -12.84 17.54
C VAL A 593 -8.59 -12.15 18.47
N GLN A 594 -8.80 -12.20 19.79
CA GLN A 594 -7.81 -11.72 20.75
C GLN A 594 -6.47 -12.47 20.66
N SER A 595 -6.46 -13.81 20.60
CA SER A 595 -5.22 -14.56 20.41
C SER A 595 -4.55 -14.28 19.06
N LEU A 596 -5.33 -14.06 18.00
CA LEU A 596 -4.81 -13.66 16.69
C LEU A 596 -4.21 -12.25 16.73
N ALA A 597 -4.87 -11.30 17.40
CA ALA A 597 -4.39 -9.93 17.50
C ALA A 597 -3.09 -9.85 18.32
N VAL A 598 -2.95 -10.65 19.39
CA VAL A 598 -1.68 -10.81 20.11
C VAL A 598 -0.58 -11.38 19.20
N LEU A 599 -0.88 -12.41 18.39
CA LEU A 599 0.07 -12.90 17.38
C LEU A 599 0.47 -11.81 16.38
N LEU A 600 -0.48 -11.02 15.86
CA LEU A 600 -0.17 -9.93 14.92
C LEU A 600 0.70 -8.85 15.58
N MET A 601 0.45 -8.51 16.84
CA MET A 601 1.32 -7.62 17.62
C MET A 601 2.73 -8.21 17.83
N GLU A 602 2.87 -9.52 18.07
CA GLU A 602 4.17 -10.20 18.13
C GLU A 602 4.90 -10.23 16.79
N LEU A 603 4.17 -10.31 15.67
CA LEU A 603 4.73 -10.34 14.31
C LEU A 603 5.21 -8.95 13.84
N GLN A 604 4.48 -7.88 14.18
CA GLN A 604 4.84 -6.50 13.83
C GLN A 604 4.59 -5.54 15.01
N PRO A 605 5.56 -5.40 15.94
CA PRO A 605 5.41 -4.50 17.08
C PRO A 605 5.39 -3.03 16.62
N GLY A 606 4.24 -2.38 16.75
CA GLY A 606 4.04 -0.98 16.37
C GLY A 606 3.00 -0.75 15.26
N ASP A 607 2.36 -1.80 14.73
CA ASP A 607 1.17 -1.64 13.89
C ASP A 607 -0.08 -1.32 14.74
N ASP A 608 -0.66 -0.14 14.52
CA ASP A 608 -1.94 0.27 15.12
C ASP A 608 -3.06 -0.71 14.84
N GLY A 609 -3.09 -1.30 13.65
CA GLY A 609 -4.19 -2.13 13.19
C GLY A 609 -4.39 -3.36 14.08
N SER A 610 -3.29 -4.03 14.45
CA SER A 610 -3.21 -5.17 15.36
C SER A 610 -3.62 -4.81 16.79
N GLN A 611 -3.13 -3.68 17.31
CA GLN A 611 -3.43 -3.18 18.67
C GLN A 611 -4.89 -2.75 18.79
N ILE A 612 -5.43 -2.10 17.75
CA ILE A 612 -6.85 -1.76 17.63
C ILE A 612 -7.71 -3.04 17.64
N LEU A 613 -7.31 -4.06 16.87
CA LEU A 613 -8.04 -5.33 16.80
C LEU A 613 -8.06 -6.04 18.17
N ALA A 614 -6.95 -6.01 18.91
CA ALA A 614 -6.88 -6.52 20.28
C ALA A 614 -7.76 -5.71 21.25
N ALA A 615 -7.77 -4.37 21.15
CA ALA A 615 -8.65 -3.54 21.97
C ALA A 615 -10.14 -3.82 21.72
N ASP A 616 -10.52 -3.96 20.44
CA ASP A 616 -11.89 -4.28 20.01
C ASP A 616 -12.33 -5.68 20.50
N ALA A 617 -11.43 -6.68 20.43
CA ALA A 617 -11.68 -8.02 20.96
C ALA A 617 -11.76 -8.05 22.50
N LEU A 618 -10.89 -7.32 23.22
CA LEU A 618 -10.94 -7.19 24.68
C LEU A 618 -12.24 -6.49 25.14
N TYR A 619 -12.68 -5.46 24.41
CA TYR A 619 -13.95 -4.78 24.66
C TYR A 619 -15.15 -5.74 24.50
N GLN A 620 -15.17 -6.54 23.42
CA GLN A 620 -16.18 -7.58 23.22
C GLN A 620 -16.17 -8.68 24.29
N LEU A 621 -15.01 -8.94 24.92
CA LEU A 621 -14.87 -9.84 26.07
C LEU A 621 -15.22 -9.18 27.42
N GLY A 622 -15.62 -7.91 27.44
CA GLY A 622 -15.90 -7.14 28.66
C GLY A 622 -14.66 -6.67 29.44
N ARG A 623 -13.45 -6.89 28.92
CA ARG A 623 -12.16 -6.51 29.56
C ARG A 623 -11.79 -5.06 29.23
N VAL A 624 -12.73 -4.14 29.51
CA VAL A 624 -12.68 -2.71 29.12
C VAL A 624 -11.44 -1.98 29.63
N GLU A 625 -10.97 -2.28 30.84
CA GLU A 625 -9.76 -1.64 31.38
C GLU A 625 -8.48 -2.05 30.65
N GLU A 626 -8.38 -3.30 30.21
CA GLU A 626 -7.23 -3.78 29.47
C GLU A 626 -7.21 -3.21 28.06
N ALA A 627 -8.37 -3.14 27.40
CA ALA A 627 -8.51 -2.42 26.13
C ALA A 627 -8.08 -0.95 26.26
N TYR A 628 -8.49 -0.28 27.34
CA TYR A 628 -8.10 1.09 27.62
C TYR A 628 -6.60 1.24 27.88
N ARG A 629 -6.00 0.38 28.71
CA ARG A 629 -4.55 0.38 28.99
C ARG A 629 -3.71 0.07 27.73
N LEU A 630 -4.17 -0.86 26.89
CA LEU A 630 -3.55 -1.19 25.61
C LEU A 630 -3.51 0.03 24.68
N LEU A 631 -4.65 0.70 24.50
CA LEU A 631 -4.73 1.90 23.64
C LEU A 631 -3.99 3.12 24.20
N LEU A 632 -3.76 3.20 25.51
CA LEU A 632 -2.88 4.21 26.13
C LEU A 632 -1.39 3.90 25.97
N SER A 633 -1.00 2.63 25.84
CA SER A 633 0.41 2.24 25.62
C SER A 633 0.90 2.56 24.20
N ILE A 634 -0.01 2.90 23.29
CA ILE A 634 0.31 3.47 21.98
C ILE A 634 0.80 4.90 22.21
N GLY A 635 2.09 5.14 21.95
CA GLY A 635 2.80 6.35 22.34
C GLY A 635 2.23 7.67 21.75
N PRO A 636 2.67 8.83 22.27
CA PRO A 636 2.06 10.15 22.00
C PRO A 636 2.29 10.72 20.58
N SER A 637 2.62 9.88 19.59
CA SER A 637 2.87 10.27 18.20
C SER A 637 1.57 10.60 17.45
N SER A 638 1.09 11.84 17.66
CA SER A 638 -0.10 12.46 17.04
C SER A 638 -1.47 11.82 17.38
N PRO A 639 -2.55 12.62 17.47
CA PRO A 639 -3.89 12.12 17.74
C PRO A 639 -4.49 11.36 16.54
N ARG A 640 -4.21 10.05 16.44
CA ARG A 640 -4.81 9.19 15.40
C ARG A 640 -6.30 8.96 15.68
N ALA A 641 -7.15 9.36 14.73
CA ALA A 641 -8.61 9.34 14.86
C ALA A 641 -9.21 7.97 15.28
N PRO A 642 -8.76 6.81 14.73
CA PRO A 642 -9.29 5.50 15.13
C PRO A 642 -9.06 5.13 16.60
N ILE A 643 -7.98 5.62 17.21
CA ILE A 643 -7.62 5.40 18.61
C ILE A 643 -8.43 6.34 19.50
N LEU A 644 -8.51 7.63 19.14
CA LEU A 644 -9.33 8.62 19.88
C LEU A 644 -10.81 8.20 19.96
N ALA A 645 -11.38 7.71 18.86
CA ALA A 645 -12.76 7.23 18.83
C ALA A 645 -13.01 6.09 19.83
N ARG A 646 -12.07 5.13 19.91
CA ARG A 646 -12.14 4.01 20.85
C ARG A 646 -11.93 4.44 22.29
N LEU A 647 -10.93 5.27 22.56
CA LEU A 647 -10.70 5.85 23.90
C LEU A 647 -11.92 6.63 24.39
N ALA A 648 -12.59 7.40 23.51
CA ALA A 648 -13.81 8.14 23.84
C ALA A 648 -14.96 7.19 24.22
N LEU A 649 -15.16 6.10 23.47
CA LEU A 649 -16.19 5.09 23.74
C LEU A 649 -15.90 4.30 25.04
N LEU A 650 -14.65 3.90 25.27
CA LEU A 650 -14.24 3.21 26.50
C LEU A 650 -14.38 4.12 27.73
N GLN A 651 -14.00 5.41 27.64
CA GLN A 651 -14.23 6.37 28.72
C GLN A 651 -15.71 6.62 28.98
N LEU A 652 -16.54 6.57 27.94
CA LEU A 652 -17.99 6.73 28.07
C LEU A 652 -18.64 5.52 28.75
N HIS A 653 -18.24 4.30 28.40
CA HIS A 653 -18.64 3.07 29.10
C HIS A 653 -18.22 3.12 30.59
N ARG A 654 -17.08 3.74 30.90
CA ARG A 654 -16.61 3.98 32.30
C ARG A 654 -17.30 5.16 33.00
N GLY A 655 -18.12 5.96 32.30
CA GLY A 655 -18.85 7.12 32.84
C GLY A 655 -18.09 8.45 32.87
N PHE A 656 -16.87 8.54 32.34
CA PHE A 656 -16.03 9.75 32.38
C PHE A 656 -16.41 10.77 31.29
N LEU A 657 -17.57 11.42 31.44
CA LEU A 657 -18.16 12.31 30.45
C LEU A 657 -17.27 13.51 30.05
N TYR A 658 -16.45 14.04 30.96
CA TYR A 658 -15.54 15.15 30.67
C TYR A 658 -14.40 14.71 29.72
N ASP A 659 -13.73 13.61 30.06
CA ASP A 659 -12.63 13.07 29.26
C ASP A 659 -13.11 12.59 27.89
N THR A 660 -14.27 11.91 27.85
CA THR A 660 -14.95 11.59 26.59
C THR A 660 -15.13 12.83 25.72
N ASN A 661 -15.62 13.94 26.29
CA ASN A 661 -15.84 15.17 25.53
C ASN A 661 -14.53 15.80 25.02
N GLN A 662 -13.45 15.74 25.81
CA GLN A 662 -12.12 16.22 25.37
C GLN A 662 -11.54 15.35 24.24
N LEU A 663 -11.71 14.03 24.31
CA LEU A 663 -11.31 13.10 23.25
C LEU A 663 -12.14 13.30 21.97
N LEU A 664 -13.45 13.56 22.10
CA LEU A 664 -14.32 13.89 20.97
C LEU A 664 -13.95 15.24 20.33
N LYS A 665 -13.59 16.28 21.10
CA LYS A 665 -13.08 17.54 20.54
C LYS A 665 -11.81 17.33 19.72
N LYS A 666 -10.86 16.54 20.23
CA LYS A 666 -9.65 16.16 19.48
C LYS A 666 -9.99 15.38 18.20
N LEU A 667 -10.94 14.44 18.26
CA LEU A 667 -11.40 13.68 17.10
C LEU A 667 -12.02 14.60 16.02
N ILE A 668 -12.84 15.56 16.43
CA ILE A 668 -13.47 16.55 15.55
C ILE A 668 -12.40 17.45 14.91
N GLN A 669 -11.36 17.85 15.66
CA GLN A 669 -10.21 18.61 15.12
C GLN A 669 -9.41 17.82 14.09
N CYS A 670 -9.31 16.49 14.22
CA CYS A 670 -8.65 15.63 13.22
C CYS A 670 -9.48 15.47 11.92
N GLY A 671 -10.77 15.81 11.93
CA GLY A 671 -11.65 15.79 10.74
C GLY A 671 -12.06 14.41 10.21
N ASP A 672 -11.28 13.36 10.47
CA ASP A 672 -11.62 11.99 10.04
C ASP A 672 -12.67 11.35 10.96
N THR A 673 -13.92 11.37 10.49
CA THR A 673 -15.03 10.63 11.12
C THR A 673 -15.27 9.25 10.51
N SER A 674 -14.51 8.82 9.50
CA SER A 674 -14.71 7.53 8.82
C SER A 674 -14.43 6.34 9.75
N CYS A 675 -13.44 6.49 10.63
CA CYS A 675 -13.03 5.51 11.64
C CYS A 675 -14.13 5.14 12.65
N LEU A 676 -15.21 5.93 12.73
CA LEU A 676 -16.38 5.62 13.57
C LEU A 676 -17.25 4.50 12.97
N ARG A 677 -17.22 4.21 11.67
CA ARG A 677 -18.06 3.13 11.11
C ARG A 677 -17.66 1.74 11.61
N PRO A 678 -16.39 1.28 11.53
CA PRO A 678 -16.00 -0.04 12.04
C PRO A 678 -16.18 -0.14 13.56
N LEU A 679 -15.82 0.91 14.31
CA LEU A 679 -16.10 0.99 15.75
C LEU A 679 -17.60 0.88 16.03
N LEU A 680 -18.42 1.55 15.21
CA LEU A 680 -19.87 1.46 15.16
C LEU A 680 -20.33 0.00 15.23
N VAL A 681 -19.90 -0.82 14.27
CA VAL A 681 -20.33 -2.22 14.15
C VAL A 681 -19.94 -3.04 15.39
N VAL A 682 -18.74 -2.84 15.93
CA VAL A 682 -18.26 -3.56 17.13
C VAL A 682 -18.88 -3.05 18.45
N ALA A 683 -19.31 -1.78 18.53
CA ALA A 683 -19.85 -1.21 19.77
C ALA A 683 -21.16 -1.88 20.24
N GLN A 684 -21.28 -2.15 21.54
CA GLN A 684 -22.52 -2.61 22.14
C GLN A 684 -23.62 -1.56 22.01
N GLN A 685 -24.88 -2.01 21.86
CA GLN A 685 -26.02 -1.11 21.67
C GLN A 685 -26.22 -0.13 22.84
N LYS A 686 -25.81 -0.50 24.06
CA LYS A 686 -25.80 0.39 25.23
C LYS A 686 -24.85 1.58 25.03
N ASP A 687 -23.61 1.31 24.64
CA ASP A 687 -22.59 2.36 24.44
C ASP A 687 -22.87 3.22 23.22
N ARG A 688 -23.43 2.63 22.15
CA ARG A 688 -23.98 3.40 21.02
C ARG A 688 -25.04 4.40 21.47
N ALA A 689 -25.99 3.98 22.31
CA ALA A 689 -27.03 4.86 22.85
C ALA A 689 -26.47 5.94 23.79
N LEU A 690 -25.49 5.60 24.64
CA LEU A 690 -24.77 6.57 25.46
C LEU A 690 -24.04 7.60 24.59
N LEU A 691 -23.35 7.17 23.53
CA LEU A 691 -22.59 8.06 22.64
C LEU A 691 -23.53 8.98 21.87
N GLN A 692 -24.64 8.45 21.35
CA GLN A 692 -25.72 9.23 20.74
C GLN A 692 -26.25 10.29 21.70
N ALA A 693 -26.61 9.92 22.94
CA ALA A 693 -27.18 10.83 23.93
C ALA A 693 -26.16 11.91 24.35
N HIS A 694 -24.91 11.51 24.62
CA HIS A 694 -23.84 12.44 24.98
C HIS A 694 -23.60 13.46 23.86
N CYS A 695 -23.39 13.01 22.63
CA CYS A 695 -23.11 13.90 21.49
C CYS A 695 -24.29 14.82 21.16
N HIS A 696 -25.53 14.32 21.23
CA HIS A 696 -26.73 15.16 21.08
C HIS A 696 -26.82 16.23 22.18
N SER A 697 -26.55 15.87 23.44
CA SER A 697 -26.55 16.83 24.56
C SER A 697 -25.42 17.86 24.47
N ALA A 698 -24.26 17.50 23.92
CA ALA A 698 -23.13 18.39 23.69
C ALA A 698 -23.46 19.40 22.58
N ALA A 699 -23.96 18.93 21.44
CA ALA A 699 -24.41 19.80 20.36
C ALA A 699 -25.50 20.78 20.81
N LYS A 700 -26.50 20.32 21.57
CA LYS A 700 -27.57 21.19 22.08
C LYS A 700 -27.03 22.31 22.96
N ARG A 701 -26.12 22.01 23.90
CA ARG A 701 -25.45 23.01 24.74
C ARG A 701 -24.61 24.02 23.94
N ILE A 702 -23.98 23.59 22.84
CA ILE A 702 -23.24 24.49 21.93
C ILE A 702 -24.22 25.44 21.21
N LEU A 703 -25.35 24.93 20.72
CA LEU A 703 -26.37 25.71 20.00
C LEU A 703 -27.20 26.66 20.88
N GLU A 704 -27.22 26.42 22.19
CA GLU A 704 -27.78 27.32 23.21
C GLU A 704 -26.85 28.51 23.54
N GLY A 705 -25.59 28.48 23.12
CA GLY A 705 -24.60 29.56 23.26
C GLY A 705 -24.59 30.57 22.09
N THR A 706 -23.41 31.14 21.78
CA THR A 706 -23.25 32.07 20.66
C THR A 706 -23.36 31.34 19.32
N ARG A 707 -24.19 31.88 18.41
CA ARG A 707 -24.43 31.31 17.07
C ARG A 707 -23.41 31.79 16.04
N GLU A 708 -22.14 31.59 16.35
CA GLU A 708 -21.04 31.80 15.42
C GLU A 708 -20.95 30.66 14.41
N GLU A 709 -20.34 30.90 13.24
CA GLU A 709 -20.24 29.85 12.22
C GLU A 709 -19.35 28.67 12.67
N SER A 710 -18.33 28.96 13.47
CA SER A 710 -17.44 27.98 14.12
C SER A 710 -18.21 27.05 15.07
N THR A 711 -19.01 27.59 15.99
CA THR A 711 -19.75 26.82 16.98
C THR A 711 -20.87 25.99 16.33
N VAL A 712 -21.51 26.51 15.29
CA VAL A 712 -22.50 25.74 14.51
C VAL A 712 -21.84 24.57 13.75
N ARG A 713 -20.62 24.74 13.20
CA ARG A 713 -19.86 23.64 12.60
C ARG A 713 -19.43 22.58 13.63
N GLU A 714 -19.00 23.00 14.82
CA GLU A 714 -18.70 22.07 15.93
C GLU A 714 -19.96 21.25 16.31
N ALA A 715 -21.11 21.91 16.47
CA ALA A 715 -22.38 21.24 16.76
C ALA A 715 -22.79 20.25 15.66
N VAL A 716 -22.59 20.58 14.37
CA VAL A 716 -22.82 19.66 13.23
C VAL A 716 -21.95 18.41 13.31
N ALA A 717 -20.70 18.53 13.76
CA ALA A 717 -19.81 17.38 13.94
C ALA A 717 -20.34 16.45 15.05
N TYR A 718 -20.66 16.98 16.23
CA TYR A 718 -21.28 16.21 17.31
C TYR A 718 -22.60 15.54 16.89
N LEU A 719 -23.49 16.27 16.19
CA LEU A 719 -24.74 15.71 15.69
C LEU A 719 -24.50 14.59 14.66
N SER A 720 -23.48 14.71 13.83
CA SER A 720 -23.10 13.65 12.88
C SER A 720 -22.59 12.40 13.58
N ILE A 721 -21.79 12.53 14.65
CA ILE A 721 -21.39 11.40 15.51
C ILE A 721 -22.63 10.75 16.14
N ALA A 722 -23.56 11.55 16.65
CA ALA A 722 -24.81 11.04 17.24
C ALA A 722 -25.69 10.27 16.23
N ILE A 723 -25.77 10.74 14.98
CA ILE A 723 -26.52 10.07 13.91
C ILE A 723 -25.86 8.77 13.47
N MET A 724 -24.52 8.72 13.38
CA MET A 724 -23.81 7.47 13.09
C MET A 724 -23.98 6.45 14.22
N ALA A 725 -23.88 6.89 15.48
CA ALA A 725 -24.07 6.02 16.64
C ALA A 725 -25.47 5.39 16.70
N SER A 726 -26.50 6.08 16.20
CA SER A 726 -27.88 5.56 16.12
C SER A 726 -28.18 4.72 14.87
N GLY A 727 -27.17 4.34 14.08
CA GLY A 727 -27.39 3.65 12.79
C GLY A 727 -28.12 4.49 11.73
N GLY A 728 -28.06 5.82 11.83
CA GLY A 728 -28.68 6.76 10.89
C GLY A 728 -30.10 7.24 11.26
N VAL A 729 -30.80 6.58 12.19
CA VAL A 729 -32.24 6.80 12.44
C VAL A 729 -32.56 7.86 13.52
N ALA A 730 -31.60 8.68 13.95
CA ALA A 730 -31.81 9.68 15.01
C ALA A 730 -32.57 10.93 14.51
N ALA A 731 -33.90 10.84 14.39
CA ALA A 731 -34.76 11.94 13.93
C ALA A 731 -34.52 13.29 14.64
N LYS A 732 -34.33 13.29 15.97
CA LYS A 732 -34.01 14.52 16.74
C LYS A 732 -32.66 15.12 16.37
N SER A 733 -31.62 14.30 16.19
CA SER A 733 -30.28 14.78 15.82
C SER A 733 -30.23 15.23 14.34
N LEU A 734 -30.92 14.52 13.44
CA LEU A 734 -31.10 14.93 12.05
C LEU A 734 -31.80 16.29 11.97
N LEU A 735 -32.83 16.53 12.79
CA LEU A 735 -33.59 17.78 12.77
C LEU A 735 -32.73 18.99 13.16
N GLU A 736 -31.96 18.88 14.25
CA GLU A 736 -31.05 19.95 14.65
C GLU A 736 -29.89 20.12 13.66
N ARG A 737 -29.38 19.03 13.06
CA ARG A 737 -28.31 19.12 12.05
C ARG A 737 -28.80 19.80 10.76
N ALA A 738 -30.01 19.47 10.31
CA ALA A 738 -30.65 20.12 9.17
C ALA A 738 -30.87 21.63 9.42
N ARG A 739 -31.29 22.01 10.64
CA ARG A 739 -31.37 23.43 11.06
C ARG A 739 -30.00 24.10 11.03
N CYS A 740 -28.95 23.44 11.51
CA CYS A 740 -27.58 23.96 11.44
C CYS A 740 -27.12 24.17 9.99
N TYR A 741 -27.32 23.18 9.11
CA TYR A 741 -27.00 23.33 7.68
C TYR A 741 -27.80 24.45 7.00
N ALA A 742 -29.06 24.65 7.36
CA ALA A 742 -29.86 25.77 6.86
C ALA A 742 -29.30 27.14 7.31
N LEU A 743 -28.83 27.24 8.56
CA LEU A 743 -28.15 28.44 9.09
C LEU A 743 -26.79 28.68 8.41
N LEU A 744 -26.02 27.62 8.14
CA LEU A 744 -24.75 27.65 7.39
C LEU A 744 -24.93 27.88 5.87
N GLY A 745 -26.16 28.09 5.38
CA GLY A 745 -26.45 28.27 3.96
C GLY A 745 -26.36 27.00 3.10
N GLN A 746 -26.03 25.84 3.68
CA GLN A 746 -25.96 24.54 3.01
C GLN A 746 -27.36 23.94 2.81
N ARG A 747 -28.20 24.63 2.03
CA ARG A 747 -29.64 24.33 1.89
C ARG A 747 -29.91 22.92 1.35
N LYS A 748 -29.07 22.41 0.43
CA LYS A 748 -29.25 21.05 -0.16
C LYS A 748 -28.99 19.93 0.86
N THR A 749 -27.99 20.04 1.73
CA THR A 749 -27.73 19.04 2.79
C THR A 749 -28.78 19.10 3.89
N ALA A 750 -29.27 20.30 4.23
CA ALA A 750 -30.44 20.45 5.10
C ALA A 750 -31.70 19.73 4.56
N ILE A 751 -32.00 19.90 3.26
CA ILE A 751 -33.13 19.22 2.60
C ILE A 751 -32.97 17.70 2.61
N PHE A 752 -31.74 17.19 2.45
CA PHE A 752 -31.45 15.76 2.57
C PHE A 752 -31.76 15.23 3.98
N ASP A 753 -31.24 15.88 5.03
CA ASP A 753 -31.49 15.48 6.42
C ASP A 753 -32.98 15.55 6.79
N PHE A 754 -33.69 16.63 6.41
CA PHE A 754 -35.14 16.70 6.61
C PHE A 754 -35.88 15.59 5.85
N SER A 755 -35.47 15.28 4.63
CA SER A 755 -36.10 14.22 3.83
C SER A 755 -35.83 12.81 4.38
N ALA A 756 -34.68 12.60 5.02
CA ALA A 756 -34.40 11.36 5.75
C ALA A 756 -35.37 11.16 6.92
N ILE A 757 -35.65 12.22 7.70
CA ILE A 757 -36.68 12.17 8.77
C ILE A 757 -38.06 11.85 8.16
N LEU A 758 -38.42 12.50 7.06
CA LEU A 758 -39.73 12.35 6.43
C LEU A 758 -39.94 11.01 5.71
N LYS A 759 -38.86 10.29 5.39
CA LYS A 759 -38.93 8.92 4.87
C LYS A 759 -39.43 7.94 5.93
N GLU A 760 -38.89 8.03 7.15
CA GLU A 760 -39.29 7.17 8.28
C GLU A 760 -40.55 7.69 8.99
N HIS A 761 -40.72 9.02 9.03
CA HIS A 761 -41.80 9.71 9.74
C HIS A 761 -42.46 10.78 8.85
N PRO A 762 -43.30 10.39 7.87
CA PRO A 762 -43.88 11.33 6.90
C PRO A 762 -44.78 12.40 7.51
N LYS A 763 -45.30 12.19 8.73
CA LYS A 763 -46.12 13.15 9.48
C LYS A 763 -45.32 14.04 10.44
N HIS A 764 -43.98 14.11 10.32
CA HIS A 764 -43.14 14.87 11.24
C HIS A 764 -43.18 16.38 10.95
N VAL A 765 -44.15 17.09 11.56
CA VAL A 765 -44.47 18.52 11.35
C VAL A 765 -43.23 19.43 11.27
N GLN A 766 -42.31 19.35 12.24
CA GLN A 766 -41.13 20.22 12.27
C GLN A 766 -40.13 19.95 11.14
N ALA A 767 -40.15 18.75 10.54
CA ALA A 767 -39.29 18.42 9.40
C ALA A 767 -39.94 18.87 8.08
N LEU A 768 -41.27 18.80 7.97
CA LEU A 768 -42.01 19.43 6.87
C LEU A 768 -41.83 20.95 6.88
N CYS A 769 -41.99 21.61 8.03
CA CYS A 769 -41.73 23.05 8.18
C CYS A 769 -40.27 23.40 7.85
N GLY A 770 -39.32 22.66 8.42
CA GLY A 770 -37.89 22.85 8.17
C GLY A 770 -37.53 22.74 6.68
N ARG A 771 -38.03 21.71 6.00
CA ARG A 771 -37.80 21.52 4.55
C ARG A 771 -38.50 22.59 3.71
N GLY A 772 -39.75 22.90 4.02
CA GLY A 772 -40.51 23.99 3.38
C GLY A 772 -39.80 25.34 3.51
N PHE A 773 -39.26 25.69 4.67
CA PHE A 773 -38.49 26.92 4.87
C PHE A 773 -37.12 26.90 4.18
N THR A 774 -36.47 25.73 4.01
CA THR A 774 -35.27 25.66 3.15
C THR A 774 -35.60 25.79 1.66
N TYR A 775 -36.77 25.32 1.22
CA TYR A 775 -37.27 25.58 -0.14
C TYR A 775 -37.62 27.05 -0.36
N LEU A 776 -38.23 27.72 0.62
CA LEU A 776 -38.41 29.18 0.63
C LEU A 776 -37.08 29.92 0.43
N MET A 777 -36.01 29.52 1.15
CA MET A 777 -34.68 30.11 0.97
C MET A 777 -34.09 29.85 -0.43
N LEU A 778 -34.47 28.77 -1.10
CA LEU A 778 -34.11 28.46 -2.49
C LEU A 778 -35.04 29.09 -3.54
N ASN A 779 -36.05 29.86 -3.13
CA ASN A 779 -37.11 30.40 -3.98
C ASN A 779 -37.92 29.32 -4.73
N GLN A 780 -38.01 28.11 -4.16
CA GLN A 780 -38.75 26.97 -4.72
C GLN A 780 -40.20 26.97 -4.18
N GLN A 781 -41.05 27.79 -4.81
CA GLN A 781 -42.41 28.06 -4.36
C GLN A 781 -43.28 26.80 -4.25
N LYS A 782 -43.30 25.93 -5.27
CA LYS A 782 -44.21 24.79 -5.34
C LYS A 782 -43.92 23.74 -4.26
N GLU A 783 -42.64 23.46 -4.05
CA GLU A 783 -42.13 22.53 -3.06
C GLU A 783 -42.35 23.08 -1.64
N CYS A 784 -42.07 24.37 -1.44
CA CYS A 784 -42.33 25.09 -0.19
C CYS A 784 -43.80 25.02 0.21
N THR A 785 -44.73 25.41 -0.67
CA THR A 785 -46.17 25.43 -0.34
C THR A 785 -46.71 24.04 -0.11
N ARG A 786 -46.27 23.02 -0.87
CA ARG A 786 -46.70 21.63 -0.68
C ARG A 786 -46.31 21.08 0.69
N ASP A 787 -45.06 21.29 1.12
CA ASP A 787 -44.58 20.80 2.41
C ASP A 787 -45.23 21.54 3.59
N ILE A 788 -45.44 22.85 3.48
CA ILE A 788 -46.14 23.65 4.51
C ILE A 788 -47.62 23.26 4.59
N LEU A 789 -48.29 23.03 3.46
CA LEU A 789 -49.69 22.55 3.42
C LEU A 789 -49.82 21.18 4.09
N ALA A 790 -48.93 20.24 3.79
CA ALA A 790 -48.89 18.93 4.45
C ALA A 790 -48.67 19.07 5.98
N ALA A 791 -47.84 20.03 6.42
CA ALA A 791 -47.65 20.30 7.85
C ALA A 791 -48.92 20.89 8.50
N LEU A 792 -49.60 21.83 7.82
CA LEU A 792 -50.84 22.47 8.28
C LEU A 792 -51.97 21.46 8.46
N GLN A 793 -52.08 20.47 7.58
CA GLN A 793 -53.06 19.37 7.69
C GLN A 793 -52.85 18.49 8.93
N ILE A 794 -51.66 18.49 9.53
CA ILE A 794 -51.33 17.69 10.71
C ILE A 794 -51.47 18.51 12.01
N ASN A 795 -50.90 19.72 12.07
CA ASN A 795 -51.02 20.58 13.25
C ASN A 795 -50.89 22.08 12.88
N THR A 796 -52.02 22.79 12.83
CA THR A 796 -52.03 24.22 12.46
C THR A 796 -51.32 25.13 13.47
N ASP A 797 -51.36 24.82 14.77
CA ASP A 797 -50.85 25.71 15.82
C ASP A 797 -49.33 25.71 15.92
N ILE A 798 -48.69 24.55 15.71
CA ILE A 798 -47.23 24.45 15.61
C ILE A 798 -46.74 25.20 14.36
N VAL A 799 -47.37 24.97 13.20
CA VAL A 799 -46.94 25.56 11.92
C VAL A 799 -47.15 27.08 11.91
N THR A 800 -48.25 27.58 12.46
CA THR A 800 -48.49 29.04 12.56
C THR A 800 -47.48 29.71 13.49
N LYS A 801 -47.12 29.07 14.62
CA LYS A 801 -46.02 29.52 15.48
C LYS A 801 -44.66 29.51 14.77
N ASP A 802 -44.38 28.48 13.99
CA ASP A 802 -43.16 28.36 13.19
C ASP A 802 -43.08 29.46 12.11
N ILE A 803 -44.19 29.74 11.40
CA ILE A 803 -44.30 30.85 10.42
C ILE A 803 -44.11 32.21 11.11
N LEU A 804 -44.69 32.42 12.30
CA LEU A 804 -44.50 33.64 13.09
C LEU A 804 -43.03 33.84 13.51
N SER A 805 -42.26 32.77 13.72
CA SER A 805 -40.83 32.86 14.04
C SER A 805 -39.93 33.32 12.87
N LEU A 806 -40.44 33.32 11.63
CA LEU A 806 -39.71 33.78 10.45
C LEU A 806 -39.52 35.30 10.45
N LYS A 807 -38.44 35.77 9.81
CA LYS A 807 -38.22 37.20 9.49
C LYS A 807 -39.37 37.72 8.61
N ASP A 808 -39.77 38.98 8.79
CA ASP A 808 -41.01 39.52 8.18
C ASP A 808 -41.09 39.39 6.65
N LYS A 809 -39.96 39.56 5.93
CA LYS A 809 -39.91 39.34 4.47
C LYS A 809 -40.22 37.89 4.09
N ALA A 810 -39.68 36.93 4.84
CA ALA A 810 -39.90 35.51 4.62
C ALA A 810 -41.33 35.10 5.04
N ARG A 811 -41.84 35.65 6.15
CA ARG A 811 -43.23 35.45 6.60
C ARG A 811 -44.23 35.91 5.54
N LYS A 812 -44.09 37.13 5.02
CA LYS A 812 -44.95 37.68 3.95
C LYS A 812 -44.94 36.80 2.71
N LEU A 813 -43.76 36.40 2.21
CA LEU A 813 -43.65 35.52 1.04
C LEU A 813 -44.37 34.17 1.24
N VAL A 814 -44.22 33.52 2.40
CA VAL A 814 -44.94 32.26 2.70
C VAL A 814 -46.46 32.49 2.71
N CYS A 815 -46.94 33.55 3.37
CA CYS A 815 -48.36 33.87 3.42
C CYS A 815 -48.93 34.20 2.01
N ASP A 816 -48.21 34.98 1.21
CA ASP A 816 -48.59 35.33 -0.16
C ASP A 816 -48.62 34.09 -1.08
N TRP A 817 -47.65 33.17 -0.96
CA TRP A 817 -47.63 31.93 -1.72
C TRP A 817 -48.74 30.95 -1.32
N LEU A 818 -49.03 30.81 -0.02
CA LEU A 818 -50.15 30.01 0.48
C LEU A 818 -51.49 30.59 0.01
N HIS A 819 -51.64 31.91 0.00
CA HIS A 819 -52.82 32.59 -0.55
C HIS A 819 -52.95 32.34 -2.05
N GLN A 820 -51.88 32.48 -2.83
CA GLN A 820 -51.91 32.23 -4.27
C GLN A 820 -52.33 30.78 -4.57
N LEU A 821 -51.75 29.80 -3.86
CA LEU A 821 -52.13 28.39 -3.98
C LEU A 821 -53.60 28.16 -3.62
N CYS A 822 -54.09 28.80 -2.54
CA CYS A 822 -55.50 28.68 -2.16
C CYS A 822 -56.42 29.28 -3.22
N ARG A 823 -56.06 30.43 -3.83
CA ARG A 823 -56.83 31.02 -4.93
C ARG A 823 -56.87 30.14 -6.18
N THR A 824 -55.75 29.53 -6.58
CA THR A 824 -55.71 28.64 -7.74
C THR A 824 -56.53 27.37 -7.48
N ASN A 825 -56.38 26.75 -6.31
CA ASN A 825 -57.17 25.57 -5.96
C ASN A 825 -58.68 25.89 -5.95
N LEU A 826 -59.09 27.05 -5.43
CA LEU A 826 -60.49 27.49 -5.47
C LEU A 826 -61.00 27.76 -6.89
N SER A 827 -60.18 28.34 -7.79
CA SER A 827 -60.60 28.53 -9.20
C SER A 827 -60.73 27.19 -9.92
N ASP A 828 -59.83 26.24 -9.68
CA ASP A 828 -59.86 24.93 -10.33
C ASP A 828 -61.07 24.11 -9.85
N ILE A 829 -61.39 24.17 -8.55
CA ILE A 829 -62.61 23.58 -7.96
C ILE A 829 -63.89 24.15 -8.60
N LEU A 830 -63.92 25.47 -8.86
CA LEU A 830 -65.05 26.17 -9.51
C LEU A 830 -65.18 25.90 -11.02
N LEU A 831 -64.09 25.51 -11.69
CA LEU A 831 -64.13 25.06 -13.08
C LEU A 831 -64.62 23.61 -13.19
N ALA A 832 -64.27 22.77 -12.20
CA ALA A 832 -64.64 21.35 -12.18
C ALA A 832 -66.09 21.09 -11.71
N ASN A 833 -66.63 21.91 -10.80
CA ASN A 833 -67.94 21.70 -10.20
C ASN A 833 -68.88 22.89 -10.35
N ALA A 834 -70.18 22.62 -10.52
CA ALA A 834 -71.21 23.63 -10.29
C ALA A 834 -71.22 24.08 -8.82
N VAL A 835 -71.73 25.29 -8.55
CA VAL A 835 -71.56 26.02 -7.28
C VAL A 835 -72.28 25.38 -6.07
N SER A 836 -71.66 24.33 -5.52
CA SER A 836 -71.82 23.78 -4.17
C SER A 836 -70.87 22.57 -4.01
N CYS A 837 -69.68 22.76 -3.43
CA CYS A 837 -68.67 21.70 -3.34
C CYS A 837 -68.77 20.89 -2.03
N ARG A 838 -68.34 19.62 -2.06
CA ARG A 838 -68.27 18.76 -0.86
C ARG A 838 -67.20 19.29 0.10
N GLU A 839 -67.45 19.21 1.40
CA GLU A 839 -66.52 19.73 2.44
C GLU A 839 -65.09 19.17 2.33
N GLU A 840 -64.95 17.93 1.87
CA GLU A 840 -63.66 17.25 1.68
C GLU A 840 -62.76 17.99 0.68
N GLN A 841 -63.33 18.56 -0.39
CA GLN A 841 -62.60 19.31 -1.42
C GLN A 841 -62.15 20.69 -0.93
N LEU A 842 -62.86 21.27 0.05
CA LEU A 842 -62.54 22.59 0.62
C LEU A 842 -61.70 22.53 1.90
N ARG A 843 -61.46 21.33 2.45
CA ARG A 843 -60.70 21.13 3.69
C ARG A 843 -59.33 21.81 3.67
N GLU A 844 -58.60 21.71 2.56
CA GLU A 844 -57.30 22.36 2.39
C GLU A 844 -57.41 23.89 2.42
N ALA A 845 -58.40 24.44 1.71
CA ALA A 845 -58.63 25.88 1.66
C ALA A 845 -58.97 26.44 3.06
N PHE A 846 -59.81 25.75 3.83
CA PHE A 846 -60.10 26.12 5.21
C PHE A 846 -58.87 26.05 6.13
N THR A 847 -58.01 25.03 6.00
CA THR A 847 -56.76 24.98 6.80
C THR A 847 -55.79 26.11 6.46
N ILE A 848 -55.66 26.47 5.18
CA ILE A 848 -54.82 27.59 4.75
C ILE A 848 -55.41 28.92 5.22
N GLY A 849 -56.71 29.17 4.99
CA GLY A 849 -57.38 30.40 5.39
C GLY A 849 -57.31 30.64 6.90
N GLY A 850 -57.62 29.61 7.70
CA GLY A 850 -57.50 29.67 9.16
C GLY A 850 -56.07 29.90 9.65
N ALA A 851 -55.06 29.32 8.98
CA ALA A 851 -53.66 29.56 9.32
C ALA A 851 -53.23 30.99 8.99
N LEU A 852 -53.60 31.52 7.82
CA LEU A 852 -53.30 32.89 7.41
C LEU A 852 -53.91 33.91 8.39
N MET A 853 -55.19 33.74 8.76
CA MET A 853 -55.87 34.57 9.76
C MET A 853 -55.22 34.49 11.15
N LYS A 854 -54.70 33.32 11.57
CA LYS A 854 -53.92 33.17 12.81
C LYS A 854 -52.55 33.87 12.73
N THR A 855 -51.92 33.96 11.55
CA THR A 855 -50.60 34.59 11.40
C THR A 855 -50.64 36.12 11.33
N ASP A 856 -51.64 36.71 10.67
CA ASP A 856 -51.82 38.17 10.64
C ASP A 856 -53.30 38.52 10.44
N CYS A 857 -54.04 38.67 11.53
CA CYS A 857 -55.46 38.99 11.49
C CYS A 857 -55.77 40.42 11.00
N ARG A 858 -54.76 41.27 10.72
CA ARG A 858 -54.96 42.64 10.25
C ARG A 858 -54.95 42.79 8.73
N ASP A 859 -54.43 41.81 7.99
CA ASP A 859 -54.43 41.85 6.52
C ASP A 859 -55.83 41.54 5.97
N PRO A 860 -56.49 42.48 5.26
CA PRO A 860 -57.83 42.26 4.71
C PRO A 860 -57.87 41.10 3.70
N ARG A 861 -56.75 40.75 3.05
CA ARG A 861 -56.69 39.72 2.01
C ARG A 861 -57.06 38.33 2.55
N TRP A 862 -56.69 38.00 3.79
CA TRP A 862 -57.01 36.70 4.39
C TRP A 862 -58.50 36.59 4.73
N HIS A 863 -59.11 37.67 5.22
CA HIS A 863 -60.55 37.74 5.48
C HIS A 863 -61.37 37.62 4.20
N LEU A 864 -60.91 38.26 3.12
CA LEU A 864 -61.52 38.16 1.79
C LEU A 864 -61.38 36.75 1.19
N LEU A 865 -60.25 36.07 1.41
CA LEU A 865 -60.07 34.66 1.04
C LEU A 865 -61.00 33.74 1.84
N TYR A 866 -61.17 33.97 3.15
CA TYR A 866 -62.09 33.19 3.97
C TYR A 866 -63.55 33.36 3.52
N VAL A 867 -63.94 34.58 3.14
CA VAL A 867 -65.23 34.85 2.51
C VAL A 867 -65.36 34.13 1.15
N ASP A 868 -64.32 34.11 0.32
CA ASP A 868 -64.31 33.35 -0.94
C ASP A 868 -64.58 31.85 -0.68
N ILE A 869 -63.92 31.24 0.32
CA ILE A 869 -64.11 29.82 0.66
C ILE A 869 -65.54 29.54 1.13
N LEU A 870 -66.12 30.39 1.99
CA LEU A 870 -67.50 30.25 2.45
C LEU A 870 -68.51 30.40 1.29
N LEU A 871 -68.24 31.27 0.31
CA LEU A 871 -69.05 31.42 -0.89
C LEU A 871 -68.99 30.18 -1.79
N VAL A 872 -67.83 29.55 -1.98
CA VAL A 872 -67.69 28.28 -2.73
C VAL A 872 -68.42 27.12 -2.02
N LYS A 873 -68.44 27.12 -0.68
CA LYS A 873 -69.23 26.17 0.12
C LYS A 873 -70.75 26.40 0.00
N GLY A 874 -71.18 27.62 -0.32
CA GLY A 874 -72.58 28.03 -0.36
C GLY A 874 -73.10 28.63 0.96
N GLU A 875 -72.24 28.91 1.94
CA GLU A 875 -72.63 29.48 3.25
C GLU A 875 -72.76 31.02 3.18
N VAL A 876 -73.63 31.50 2.30
CA VAL A 876 -73.90 32.93 2.03
C VAL A 876 -74.16 33.75 3.30
N LYS A 877 -74.85 33.17 4.30
CA LYS A 877 -75.14 33.83 5.59
C LYS A 877 -73.88 34.04 6.43
N ALA A 878 -73.01 33.03 6.54
CA ALA A 878 -71.77 33.12 7.30
C ALA A 878 -70.76 34.05 6.62
N ALA A 879 -70.63 33.93 5.28
CA ALA A 879 -69.83 34.83 4.45
C ALA A 879 -70.23 36.30 4.64
N GLY A 880 -71.54 36.58 4.64
CA GLY A 880 -72.08 37.93 4.88
C GLY A 880 -71.81 38.45 6.29
N ALA A 881 -72.00 37.61 7.32
CA ALA A 881 -71.73 38.00 8.71
C ALA A 881 -70.24 38.34 8.91
N HIS A 882 -69.33 37.49 8.42
CA HIS A 882 -67.89 37.70 8.53
C HIS A 882 -67.42 38.96 7.79
N LEU A 883 -67.93 39.20 6.57
CA LEU A 883 -67.59 40.41 5.81
C LEU A 883 -68.07 41.67 6.55
N CYS A 884 -69.31 41.68 7.06
CA CYS A 884 -69.85 42.80 7.83
C CYS A 884 -69.08 43.06 9.13
N GLN A 885 -68.57 42.00 9.79
CA GLN A 885 -67.78 42.11 11.01
C GLN A 885 -66.41 42.78 10.77
N VAL A 886 -65.76 42.48 9.65
CA VAL A 886 -64.40 42.98 9.36
C VAL A 886 -64.39 44.32 8.64
N PHE A 887 -65.31 44.54 7.69
CA PHE A 887 -65.31 45.74 6.83
C PHE A 887 -66.48 46.70 7.09
N GLY A 888 -67.38 46.38 8.02
CA GLY A 888 -68.63 47.11 8.23
C GLY A 888 -69.70 46.79 7.17
N GLN A 889 -70.87 47.44 7.30
CA GLN A 889 -71.99 47.23 6.38
C GLN A 889 -71.71 47.76 4.96
N GLU A 890 -70.88 48.79 4.85
CA GLU A 890 -70.41 49.35 3.57
C GLU A 890 -68.87 49.38 3.52
N PRO A 891 -68.21 48.31 3.04
CA PRO A 891 -66.77 48.33 2.78
C PRO A 891 -66.37 49.51 1.89
N ARG A 892 -65.26 50.19 2.20
CA ARG A 892 -64.67 51.21 1.31
C ARG A 892 -63.83 50.60 0.18
N ASP A 893 -63.25 49.44 0.42
CA ASP A 893 -62.45 48.70 -0.57
C ASP A 893 -63.35 48.10 -1.66
N ALA A 894 -63.06 48.42 -2.93
CA ALA A 894 -63.78 47.90 -4.09
C ALA A 894 -63.76 46.37 -4.16
N VAL A 895 -62.67 45.74 -3.73
CA VAL A 895 -62.48 44.28 -3.74
C VAL A 895 -63.36 43.60 -2.67
N ALA A 896 -63.64 44.29 -1.55
CA ALA A 896 -64.61 43.87 -0.56
C ALA A 896 -66.06 44.18 -1.00
N GLN A 897 -66.32 45.35 -1.58
CA GLN A 897 -67.63 45.72 -2.14
C GLN A 897 -68.10 44.71 -3.19
N ALA A 898 -67.21 44.24 -4.06
CA ALA A 898 -67.51 43.24 -5.08
C ALA A 898 -68.05 41.93 -4.49
N ARG A 899 -67.51 41.47 -3.34
CA ARG A 899 -68.01 40.29 -2.62
C ARG A 899 -69.37 40.53 -1.96
N VAL A 900 -69.65 41.74 -1.50
CA VAL A 900 -71.02 42.13 -1.11
C VAL A 900 -71.96 42.08 -2.32
N GLY A 901 -71.48 42.47 -3.51
CA GLY A 901 -72.22 42.30 -4.76
C GLY A 901 -72.55 40.84 -5.08
N VAL A 902 -71.60 39.92 -4.89
CA VAL A 902 -71.86 38.47 -5.00
C VAL A 902 -72.92 38.02 -3.98
N LEU A 903 -72.79 38.41 -2.71
CA LEU A 903 -73.78 38.11 -1.66
C LEU A 903 -75.19 38.66 -1.98
N GLU A 904 -75.28 39.82 -2.63
CA GLU A 904 -76.55 40.41 -3.07
C GLU A 904 -77.15 39.69 -4.28
N ALA A 905 -76.34 39.19 -5.21
CA ALA A 905 -76.81 38.33 -6.30
C ALA A 905 -77.42 37.03 -5.78
N TRP A 906 -76.80 36.41 -4.76
CA TRP A 906 -77.36 35.26 -4.03
C TRP A 906 -78.68 35.58 -3.30
N LYS A 907 -78.86 36.82 -2.84
CA LYS A 907 -80.12 37.35 -2.28
C LYS A 907 -81.12 37.82 -3.36
N GLN A 908 -80.82 37.62 -4.64
CA GLN A 908 -81.62 38.06 -5.81
C GLN A 908 -81.71 39.59 -6.02
N ASN A 909 -80.91 40.38 -5.30
CA ASN A 909 -80.81 41.83 -5.46
C ASN A 909 -79.85 42.19 -6.61
N TYR A 910 -80.23 41.82 -7.84
CA TYR A 910 -79.38 41.88 -9.03
C TYR A 910 -78.90 43.31 -9.39
N ARG A 911 -79.73 44.33 -9.14
CA ARG A 911 -79.41 45.74 -9.43
C ARG A 911 -78.24 46.25 -8.57
N SER A 912 -78.32 46.04 -7.26
CA SER A 912 -77.25 46.47 -6.34
C SER A 912 -76.00 45.61 -6.51
N ALA A 913 -76.15 44.31 -6.78
CA ALA A 913 -75.05 43.41 -7.13
C ALA A 913 -74.22 43.92 -8.32
N ALA A 914 -74.88 44.30 -9.42
CA ALA A 914 -74.22 44.88 -10.60
C ALA A 914 -73.50 46.21 -10.29
N LEU A 915 -74.14 47.09 -9.51
CA LEU A 915 -73.56 48.37 -9.09
C LEU A 915 -72.38 48.23 -8.13
N ARG A 916 -72.32 47.16 -7.32
CA ARG A 916 -71.16 46.87 -6.46
C ARG A 916 -70.01 46.20 -7.23
N LEU A 917 -70.30 45.30 -8.17
CA LEU A 917 -69.30 44.65 -9.01
C LEU A 917 -68.64 45.61 -10.01
N SER A 918 -69.38 46.59 -10.54
CA SER A 918 -68.87 47.60 -11.48
C SER A 918 -67.92 48.64 -10.86
N LYS A 919 -67.73 48.63 -9.53
CA LYS A 919 -66.74 49.46 -8.84
C LYS A 919 -65.32 48.87 -8.86
N LEU A 920 -65.15 47.61 -9.30
CA LEU A 920 -63.83 47.02 -9.53
C LEU A 920 -63.09 47.76 -10.64
N THR A 921 -61.77 47.88 -10.51
CA THR A 921 -60.93 48.57 -11.51
C THR A 921 -60.58 47.62 -12.67
N GLU A 922 -60.20 48.18 -13.83
CA GLU A 922 -59.79 47.37 -14.98
C GLU A 922 -58.54 46.51 -14.71
N LYS A 923 -57.74 46.84 -13.69
CA LYS A 923 -56.58 46.03 -13.28
C LYS A 923 -56.99 44.74 -12.57
N ASP A 924 -58.21 44.67 -12.04
CA ASP A 924 -58.73 43.57 -11.22
C ASP A 924 -59.66 42.63 -12.01
N LEU A 925 -59.68 42.69 -13.35
CA LEU A 925 -60.58 41.91 -14.21
C LEU A 925 -60.46 40.39 -14.03
N SER A 926 -59.28 39.88 -13.65
CA SER A 926 -59.08 38.47 -13.28
C SER A 926 -59.84 38.09 -12.00
N SER A 927 -59.95 39.02 -11.04
CA SER A 927 -60.77 38.84 -9.83
C SER A 927 -62.27 38.90 -10.15
N LEU A 928 -62.68 39.76 -11.10
CA LEU A 928 -64.07 39.81 -11.55
C LEU A 928 -64.50 38.48 -12.16
N GLY A 929 -63.69 37.87 -13.04
CA GLY A 929 -63.98 36.54 -13.61
C GLY A 929 -64.17 35.46 -12.52
N PHE A 930 -63.30 35.44 -11.51
CA PHE A 930 -63.44 34.54 -10.36
C PHE A 930 -64.72 34.80 -9.54
N LEU A 931 -65.00 36.06 -9.20
CA LEU A 931 -66.19 36.44 -8.41
C LEU A 931 -67.50 36.15 -9.15
N LEU A 932 -67.50 36.24 -10.48
CA LEU A 932 -68.63 35.84 -11.31
C LEU A 932 -68.83 34.32 -11.33
N ALA A 933 -67.75 33.52 -11.28
CA ALA A 933 -67.85 32.07 -11.18
C ALA A 933 -68.53 31.60 -9.86
N LEU A 934 -68.40 32.37 -8.77
CA LEU A 934 -69.11 32.13 -7.50
C LEU A 934 -70.64 32.33 -7.57
N ILE A 935 -71.16 32.88 -8.67
CA ILE A 935 -72.59 33.09 -8.87
C ILE A 935 -73.14 31.97 -9.78
N PRO A 936 -74.23 31.28 -9.41
CA PRO A 936 -74.91 30.32 -10.28
C PRO A 936 -75.25 30.91 -11.66
N PHE A 937 -75.09 30.12 -12.73
CA PHE A 937 -75.23 30.62 -14.12
C PHE A 937 -76.58 31.32 -14.39
N ASN A 938 -77.68 30.79 -13.85
CA ASN A 938 -79.00 31.40 -13.99
C ASN A 938 -79.07 32.78 -13.31
N GLN A 939 -78.49 32.94 -12.12
CA GLN A 939 -78.41 34.22 -11.41
C GLN A 939 -77.47 35.20 -12.11
N ARG A 940 -76.36 34.73 -12.70
CA ARG A 940 -75.47 35.55 -13.56
C ARG A 940 -76.22 36.13 -14.75
N LYS A 941 -77.09 35.35 -15.41
CA LYS A 941 -77.90 35.82 -16.54
C LYS A 941 -78.84 36.96 -16.13
N CYS A 942 -79.56 36.79 -15.02
CA CYS A 942 -80.44 37.83 -14.45
C CYS A 942 -79.65 39.09 -14.03
N MET A 943 -78.48 38.91 -13.41
CA MET A 943 -77.60 40.01 -13.02
C MET A 943 -77.02 40.76 -14.22
N ALA A 944 -76.64 40.06 -15.30
CA ALA A 944 -76.18 40.70 -16.52
C ALA A 944 -77.30 41.49 -17.22
N GLN A 945 -78.55 40.99 -17.16
CA GLN A 945 -79.72 41.74 -17.65
C GLN A 945 -79.95 43.01 -16.83
N ALA A 946 -79.91 42.93 -15.49
CA ALA A 946 -80.01 44.10 -14.63
C ALA A 946 -78.86 45.10 -14.87
N ALA A 947 -77.61 44.62 -14.99
CA ALA A 947 -76.45 45.45 -15.29
C ALA A 947 -76.58 46.20 -16.63
N ALA A 948 -77.06 45.54 -17.68
CA ALA A 948 -77.30 46.15 -18.98
C ALA A 948 -78.47 47.16 -18.96
N GLN A 949 -79.55 46.88 -18.23
CA GLN A 949 -80.66 47.82 -18.04
C GLN A 949 -80.23 49.08 -17.29
N GLU A 950 -79.48 48.92 -16.20
CA GLU A 950 -78.91 50.07 -15.47
C GLU A 950 -77.92 50.84 -16.35
N ALA A 951 -77.08 50.16 -17.14
CA ALA A 951 -76.18 50.83 -18.07
C ALA A 951 -76.93 51.66 -19.13
N SER A 952 -78.05 51.17 -19.67
CA SER A 952 -78.91 51.94 -20.58
C SER A 952 -79.54 53.17 -19.91
N SER A 953 -79.90 53.08 -18.62
CA SER A 953 -80.41 54.26 -17.89
C SER A 953 -79.29 55.29 -17.64
N VAL A 954 -78.10 54.83 -17.26
CA VAL A 954 -76.92 55.67 -16.98
C VAL A 954 -76.35 56.31 -18.25
N SER A 955 -76.38 55.61 -19.39
CA SER A 955 -75.97 56.16 -20.69
C SER A 955 -76.94 57.24 -21.18
N SER A 956 -78.25 57.08 -20.97
CA SER A 956 -79.24 58.13 -21.26
C SER A 956 -79.03 59.39 -20.40
N GLY A 957 -78.42 59.25 -19.22
CA GLY A 957 -77.96 60.36 -18.37
C GLY A 957 -76.56 60.90 -18.72
N GLY A 958 -75.95 60.47 -19.82
CA GLY A 958 -74.63 60.94 -20.30
C GLY A 958 -73.41 60.43 -19.52
N GLN A 959 -73.58 59.49 -18.58
CA GLN A 959 -72.50 59.00 -17.71
C GLN A 959 -71.82 57.74 -18.30
N TRP A 960 -71.22 57.91 -19.48
CA TRP A 960 -70.68 56.81 -20.30
C TRP A 960 -69.65 55.93 -19.57
N ASP A 961 -68.79 56.49 -18.71
CA ASP A 961 -67.82 55.72 -17.91
C ASP A 961 -68.46 54.73 -16.94
N GLN A 962 -69.59 55.09 -16.33
CA GLN A 962 -70.31 54.22 -15.40
C GLN A 962 -71.12 53.17 -16.16
N ALA A 963 -71.72 53.54 -17.30
CA ALA A 963 -72.35 52.59 -18.22
C ALA A 963 -71.35 51.55 -18.74
N LEU A 964 -70.14 51.97 -19.13
CA LEU A 964 -69.06 51.08 -19.58
C LEU A 964 -68.66 50.04 -18.53
N LYS A 965 -68.54 50.45 -17.25
CA LYS A 965 -68.21 49.52 -16.15
C LYS A 965 -69.32 48.51 -15.90
N LEU A 966 -70.59 48.94 -15.91
CA LEU A 966 -71.75 48.05 -15.79
C LEU A 966 -71.86 47.07 -16.97
N LEU A 967 -71.67 47.53 -18.21
CA LEU A 967 -71.65 46.68 -19.41
C LEU A 967 -70.47 45.71 -19.41
N THR A 968 -69.33 46.10 -18.84
CA THR A 968 -68.18 45.20 -18.68
C THR A 968 -68.50 44.05 -17.72
N VAL A 969 -69.22 44.30 -16.62
CA VAL A 969 -69.76 43.23 -15.76
C VAL A 969 -70.78 42.36 -16.51
N ALA A 970 -71.71 42.97 -17.27
CA ALA A 970 -72.72 42.24 -18.03
C ALA A 970 -72.11 41.27 -19.07
N VAL A 971 -71.13 41.76 -19.85
CA VAL A 971 -70.39 40.97 -20.85
C VAL A 971 -69.59 39.86 -20.20
N GLN A 972 -68.90 40.10 -19.06
CA GLN A 972 -68.12 39.05 -18.40
C GLN A 972 -69.02 38.00 -17.71
N ALA A 973 -70.19 38.38 -17.20
CA ALA A 973 -71.09 37.47 -16.48
C ALA A 973 -71.75 36.41 -17.39
N VAL A 974 -72.07 36.79 -18.64
CA VAL A 974 -72.73 35.92 -19.64
C VAL A 974 -71.77 35.52 -20.77
N GLY A 975 -70.56 36.07 -20.83
CA GLY A 975 -69.60 35.81 -21.90
C GLY A 975 -70.14 36.15 -23.29
N ASN A 976 -69.64 35.46 -24.31
CA ASN A 976 -69.98 35.72 -25.72
C ASN A 976 -71.39 35.22 -26.12
N TYR A 977 -72.27 34.85 -25.19
CA TYR A 977 -73.61 34.30 -25.49
C TYR A 977 -74.67 35.37 -25.77
N ARG A 978 -74.41 36.66 -25.55
CA ARG A 978 -75.38 37.74 -25.81
C ARG A 978 -74.74 38.95 -26.49
N LEU A 979 -74.75 38.94 -27.83
CA LEU A 979 -74.16 39.96 -28.70
C LEU A 979 -74.64 41.38 -28.37
N GLN A 980 -75.90 41.54 -27.97
CA GLN A 980 -76.50 42.80 -27.55
C GLN A 980 -75.68 43.58 -26.52
N TYR A 981 -75.02 42.91 -25.56
CA TYR A 981 -74.21 43.59 -24.54
C TYR A 981 -72.85 44.06 -25.09
N LEU A 982 -72.27 43.34 -26.05
CA LEU A 982 -71.08 43.78 -26.77
C LEU A 982 -71.39 45.02 -27.63
N ARG A 983 -72.52 45.01 -28.35
CA ARG A 983 -73.01 46.17 -29.13
C ARG A 983 -73.17 47.42 -28.24
N GLN A 984 -73.88 47.28 -27.12
CA GLN A 984 -74.05 48.36 -26.14
C GLN A 984 -72.71 48.87 -25.57
N ARG A 985 -71.76 47.96 -25.30
CA ARG A 985 -70.43 48.34 -24.78
C ARG A 985 -69.57 49.04 -25.83
N ALA A 986 -69.59 48.56 -27.08
CA ALA A 986 -68.90 49.18 -28.20
C ALA A 986 -69.41 50.61 -28.46
N ALA A 987 -70.72 50.83 -28.41
CA ALA A 987 -71.30 52.17 -28.49
C ALA A 987 -70.81 53.10 -27.35
N CYS A 988 -70.82 52.63 -26.11
CA CYS A 988 -70.29 53.41 -24.97
C CYS A 988 -68.77 53.70 -25.11
N LEU A 989 -67.98 52.74 -25.60
CA LEU A 989 -66.55 52.91 -25.87
C LEU A 989 -66.30 53.92 -26.98
N ALA A 990 -67.10 53.91 -28.04
CA ALA A 990 -67.00 54.88 -29.14
C ALA A 990 -67.34 56.30 -28.67
N HIS A 991 -68.37 56.48 -27.83
CA HIS A 991 -68.68 57.79 -27.22
C HIS A 991 -67.59 58.30 -26.25
N LEU A 992 -66.79 57.40 -25.66
CA LEU A 992 -65.62 57.73 -24.84
C LEU A 992 -64.32 57.91 -25.65
N GLY A 993 -64.37 57.82 -26.98
CA GLY A 993 -63.19 57.91 -27.85
C GLY A 993 -62.27 56.67 -27.84
N LEU A 994 -62.66 55.59 -27.15
CA LEU A 994 -61.88 54.36 -27.02
C LEU A 994 -62.12 53.40 -28.20
N HIS A 995 -61.96 53.93 -29.41
CA HIS A 995 -62.35 53.26 -30.66
C HIS A 995 -61.67 51.91 -30.90
N GLU A 996 -60.39 51.73 -30.53
CA GLU A 996 -59.72 50.41 -30.67
C GLU A 996 -60.38 49.31 -29.82
N ARG A 997 -60.88 49.65 -28.63
CA ARG A 997 -61.63 48.71 -27.77
C ARG A 997 -63.03 48.45 -28.31
N ALA A 998 -63.67 49.46 -28.91
CA ALA A 998 -64.95 49.30 -29.59
C ALA A 998 -64.84 48.36 -30.80
N ILE A 999 -63.79 48.52 -31.62
CA ILE A 999 -63.47 47.62 -32.73
C ILE A 999 -63.29 46.18 -32.24
N ALA A 1000 -62.50 45.95 -31.19
CA ALA A 1000 -62.27 44.61 -30.65
C ALA A 1000 -63.54 43.91 -30.10
N ASP A 1001 -64.56 44.67 -29.68
CA ASP A 1001 -65.88 44.14 -29.30
C ASP A 1001 -66.76 43.86 -30.52
N LEU A 1002 -66.77 44.76 -31.50
CA LEU A 1002 -67.52 44.59 -32.76
C LEU A 1002 -66.94 43.44 -33.60
N ASP A 1003 -65.63 43.24 -33.61
CA ASP A 1003 -64.97 42.09 -34.23
C ASP A 1003 -65.49 40.76 -33.67
N ARG A 1004 -65.72 40.66 -32.35
CA ARG A 1004 -66.29 39.46 -31.72
C ARG A 1004 -67.75 39.24 -32.08
N VAL A 1005 -68.50 40.31 -32.34
CA VAL A 1005 -69.88 40.24 -32.83
C VAL A 1005 -69.88 39.73 -34.28
N ILE A 1006 -69.10 40.36 -35.15
CA ILE A 1006 -69.03 40.07 -36.59
C ILE A 1006 -68.42 38.69 -36.87
N GLN A 1007 -67.42 38.24 -36.10
CA GLN A 1007 -66.88 36.88 -36.21
C GLN A 1007 -67.95 35.81 -35.95
N LYS A 1008 -68.90 36.07 -35.04
CA LYS A 1008 -70.00 35.15 -34.76
C LYS A 1008 -71.08 35.13 -35.83
N HIS A 1009 -71.26 36.21 -36.62
CA HIS A 1009 -72.18 36.20 -37.77
C HIS A 1009 -71.68 35.31 -38.92
N ASN A 1010 -70.38 35.10 -39.04
CA ASN A 1010 -69.79 34.21 -40.06
C ASN A 1010 -69.71 32.72 -39.62
N GLY A 1011 -70.15 32.39 -38.41
CA GLY A 1011 -70.15 31.02 -37.87
C GLY A 1011 -71.45 30.27 -38.14
N SER A 1012 -71.39 28.95 -38.29
CA SER A 1012 -72.52 28.09 -38.69
C SER A 1012 -73.58 27.81 -37.60
N ASP A 1013 -73.60 28.58 -36.50
CA ASP A 1013 -74.54 28.38 -35.38
C ASP A 1013 -75.88 29.08 -35.66
N SER A 1014 -76.73 28.44 -36.45
CA SER A 1014 -78.02 28.92 -36.99
C SER A 1014 -79.16 29.08 -35.95
N SER A 1015 -78.90 29.76 -34.83
CA SER A 1015 -79.86 29.95 -33.73
C SER A 1015 -80.22 31.40 -33.38
N CYS A 1016 -79.60 32.40 -34.04
CA CYS A 1016 -80.04 33.80 -33.97
C CYS A 1016 -80.58 34.24 -35.32
N SER A 1017 -81.87 34.57 -35.35
CA SER A 1017 -82.52 35.32 -36.43
C SER A 1017 -82.15 36.82 -36.33
N ASP A 1018 -80.86 37.13 -36.31
CA ASP A 1018 -80.40 38.53 -36.37
C ASP A 1018 -80.62 39.02 -37.81
N GLU A 1019 -81.53 39.98 -37.97
CA GLU A 1019 -81.90 40.53 -39.28
C GLU A 1019 -80.68 41.19 -39.98
N PRO A 1020 -80.62 41.15 -41.33
CA PRO A 1020 -79.49 41.74 -42.09
C PRO A 1020 -79.30 43.24 -41.84
N GLN A 1021 -80.33 43.92 -41.31
CA GLN A 1021 -80.28 45.29 -40.83
C GLN A 1021 -79.25 45.45 -39.70
N VAL A 1022 -79.30 44.59 -38.66
CA VAL A 1022 -78.41 44.66 -37.50
C VAL A 1022 -76.96 44.35 -37.88
N TRP A 1023 -76.74 43.50 -38.88
CA TRP A 1023 -75.40 43.23 -39.41
C TRP A 1023 -74.83 44.44 -40.16
N ALA A 1024 -75.66 45.15 -40.93
CA ALA A 1024 -75.27 46.40 -41.57
C ALA A 1024 -74.97 47.50 -40.53
N GLU A 1025 -75.71 47.56 -39.42
CA GLU A 1025 -75.42 48.45 -38.29
C GLU A 1025 -74.06 48.13 -37.66
N ASP A 1026 -73.81 46.87 -37.26
CA ASP A 1026 -72.58 46.44 -36.60
C ASP A 1026 -71.33 46.74 -37.47
N LEU A 1027 -71.42 46.52 -38.79
CA LEU A 1027 -70.39 46.87 -39.77
C LEU A 1027 -70.21 48.39 -39.89
N CYS A 1028 -71.30 49.18 -39.98
CA CYS A 1028 -71.20 50.64 -40.04
C CYS A 1028 -70.56 51.24 -38.79
N TRP A 1029 -70.88 50.72 -37.60
CA TRP A 1029 -70.28 51.20 -36.35
C TRP A 1029 -68.80 50.78 -36.20
N ARG A 1030 -68.40 49.62 -36.75
CA ARG A 1030 -66.99 49.22 -36.83
C ARG A 1030 -66.24 50.11 -37.83
N GLY A 1031 -66.79 50.32 -39.02
CA GLY A 1031 -66.26 51.24 -40.04
C GLY A 1031 -66.09 52.66 -39.51
N HIS A 1032 -67.09 53.20 -38.80
CA HIS A 1032 -67.00 54.50 -38.14
C HIS A 1032 -65.82 54.58 -37.17
N SER A 1033 -65.66 53.57 -36.31
CA SER A 1033 -64.55 53.49 -35.34
C SER A 1033 -63.19 53.29 -36.03
N LEU A 1034 -63.13 52.56 -37.15
CA LEU A 1034 -61.92 52.34 -37.93
C LEU A 1034 -61.44 53.62 -38.63
N VAL A 1035 -62.34 54.44 -39.20
CA VAL A 1035 -61.99 55.77 -39.74
C VAL A 1035 -61.39 56.66 -38.64
N LEU A 1036 -62.01 56.69 -37.45
CA LEU A 1036 -61.50 57.47 -36.32
C LEU A 1036 -60.15 56.94 -35.78
N CYS A 1037 -59.84 55.66 -36.01
CA CYS A 1037 -58.51 55.07 -35.78
C CYS A 1037 -57.53 55.22 -36.96
N SER A 1038 -57.84 56.04 -37.98
CA SER A 1038 -57.07 56.21 -39.23
C SER A 1038 -56.88 54.95 -40.10
N ARG A 1039 -57.67 53.89 -39.87
CA ARG A 1039 -57.64 52.63 -40.64
C ARG A 1039 -58.67 52.66 -41.78
N GLU A 1040 -58.54 53.67 -42.65
CA GLU A 1040 -59.57 53.99 -43.65
C GLU A 1040 -59.86 52.83 -44.63
N GLY A 1041 -58.86 52.09 -45.09
CA GLY A 1041 -59.07 50.97 -46.04
C GLY A 1041 -60.04 49.90 -45.52
N ALA A 1042 -59.78 49.37 -44.31
CA ALA A 1042 -60.66 48.38 -43.69
C ALA A 1042 -62.04 48.96 -43.34
N ALA A 1043 -62.13 50.25 -43.01
CA ALA A 1043 -63.40 50.91 -42.80
C ALA A 1043 -64.25 50.98 -44.06
N LEU A 1044 -63.63 51.29 -45.21
CA LEU A 1044 -64.33 51.34 -46.49
C LEU A 1044 -64.86 49.96 -46.90
N GLU A 1045 -64.10 48.89 -46.67
CA GLU A 1045 -64.57 47.50 -46.89
C GLU A 1045 -65.82 47.18 -46.04
N ASP A 1046 -65.84 47.59 -44.76
CA ASP A 1046 -67.01 47.44 -43.89
C ASP A 1046 -68.22 48.23 -44.39
N PHE A 1047 -68.02 49.49 -44.80
CA PHE A 1047 -69.09 50.31 -45.35
C PHE A 1047 -69.61 49.77 -46.70
N THR A 1048 -68.75 49.25 -47.59
CA THR A 1048 -69.22 48.58 -48.81
C THR A 1048 -70.09 47.38 -48.48
N ARG A 1049 -69.64 46.52 -47.55
CA ARG A 1049 -70.37 45.31 -47.17
C ARG A 1049 -71.69 45.61 -46.46
N ALA A 1050 -71.74 46.68 -45.65
CA ALA A 1050 -72.98 47.14 -45.04
C ALA A 1050 -74.00 47.67 -46.06
N LEU A 1051 -73.53 48.41 -47.07
CA LEU A 1051 -74.37 48.91 -48.17
C LEU A 1051 -74.87 47.79 -49.08
N GLU A 1052 -74.07 46.74 -49.29
CA GLU A 1052 -74.50 45.52 -50.00
C GLU A 1052 -75.57 44.74 -49.22
N LEU A 1053 -75.43 44.63 -47.90
CA LEU A 1053 -76.38 43.92 -47.03
C LEU A 1053 -77.72 44.66 -46.87
N HIS A 1054 -77.71 45.95 -46.50
CA HIS A 1054 -78.95 46.70 -46.30
C HIS A 1054 -78.76 48.23 -46.45
N ARG A 1055 -78.78 48.70 -47.70
CA ARG A 1055 -78.59 50.11 -48.12
C ARG A 1055 -79.23 51.15 -47.20
N ASN A 1056 -80.54 51.04 -46.94
CA ASN A 1056 -81.27 52.05 -46.17
C ASN A 1056 -80.78 52.16 -44.72
N GLN A 1057 -80.41 51.04 -44.10
CA GLN A 1057 -79.94 51.04 -42.70
C GLN A 1057 -78.50 51.53 -42.61
N ALA A 1058 -77.65 51.09 -43.54
CA ALA A 1058 -76.27 51.57 -43.63
C ALA A 1058 -76.21 53.09 -43.82
N ILE A 1059 -77.04 53.67 -44.69
CA ILE A 1059 -77.12 55.13 -44.89
C ILE A 1059 -77.55 55.84 -43.60
N GLN A 1060 -78.58 55.36 -42.89
CA GLN A 1060 -79.02 55.94 -41.61
C GLN A 1060 -77.92 55.89 -40.53
N CYS A 1061 -77.15 54.80 -40.47
CA CYS A 1061 -76.01 54.67 -39.54
C CYS A 1061 -74.87 55.61 -39.90
N VAL A 1062 -74.59 55.79 -41.19
CA VAL A 1062 -73.59 56.75 -41.68
C VAL A 1062 -73.97 58.19 -41.33
N GLU A 1063 -75.26 58.55 -41.42
CA GLU A 1063 -75.78 59.84 -40.98
C GLU A 1063 -75.62 60.07 -39.48
N ALA A 1064 -75.93 59.06 -38.66
CA ALA A 1064 -75.78 59.12 -37.21
C ALA A 1064 -74.30 59.14 -36.74
N GLY A 1065 -73.37 58.70 -37.58
CA GLY A 1065 -71.95 58.51 -37.25
C GLY A 1065 -71.00 59.54 -37.89
N LEU A 1066 -70.45 59.23 -39.07
CA LEU A 1066 -69.44 60.07 -39.74
C LEU A 1066 -70.04 61.27 -40.50
N GLY A 1067 -71.31 61.17 -40.90
CA GLY A 1067 -71.96 62.05 -41.88
C GLY A 1067 -71.65 61.65 -43.33
N ARG A 1068 -72.66 61.76 -44.21
CA ARG A 1068 -72.59 61.32 -45.62
C ARG A 1068 -71.41 61.92 -46.37
N LEU A 1069 -71.19 63.24 -46.25
CA LEU A 1069 -70.12 63.97 -46.95
C LEU A 1069 -68.73 63.43 -46.60
N ARG A 1070 -68.43 63.24 -45.31
CA ARG A 1070 -67.12 62.74 -44.86
C ARG A 1070 -66.88 61.30 -45.31
N LEU A 1071 -67.90 60.45 -45.30
CA LEU A 1071 -67.74 59.09 -45.82
C LEU A 1071 -67.58 59.08 -47.35
N ALA A 1072 -68.28 59.94 -48.08
CA ALA A 1072 -68.10 60.09 -49.53
C ALA A 1072 -66.69 60.60 -49.89
N GLU A 1073 -66.10 61.51 -49.09
CA GLU A 1073 -64.70 61.91 -49.21
C GLU A 1073 -63.72 60.75 -48.92
N CYS A 1074 -64.03 59.88 -47.96
CA CYS A 1074 -63.24 58.67 -47.71
C CYS A 1074 -63.34 57.68 -48.89
N PHE A 1075 -64.55 57.43 -49.43
CA PHE A 1075 -64.74 56.63 -50.63
C PHE A 1075 -64.02 57.21 -51.84
N LEU A 1076 -64.00 58.53 -52.01
CA LEU A 1076 -63.24 59.21 -53.07
C LEU A 1076 -61.73 58.98 -52.92
N ARG A 1077 -61.18 59.12 -51.70
CA ARG A 1077 -59.76 58.87 -51.43
C ARG A 1077 -59.39 57.39 -51.67
N GLY A 1078 -60.18 56.45 -51.16
CA GLY A 1078 -59.96 55.01 -51.39
C GLY A 1078 -60.12 54.60 -52.87
N ALA A 1079 -61.09 55.18 -53.58
CA ALA A 1079 -61.26 54.95 -55.01
C ALA A 1079 -60.10 55.51 -55.84
N LEU A 1080 -59.59 56.70 -55.51
CA LEU A 1080 -58.40 57.28 -56.14
C LEU A 1080 -57.15 56.44 -55.87
N GLN A 1081 -57.00 55.91 -54.65
CA GLN A 1081 -55.91 55.00 -54.32
C GLN A 1081 -55.97 53.72 -55.14
N HIS A 1082 -57.09 52.99 -55.12
CA HIS A 1082 -57.22 51.74 -55.89
C HIS A 1082 -57.20 51.94 -57.41
N TYR A 1083 -57.59 53.12 -57.90
CA TYR A 1083 -57.41 53.52 -59.29
C TYR A 1083 -55.92 53.70 -59.64
N GLY A 1084 -55.14 54.36 -58.79
CA GLY A 1084 -53.67 54.44 -58.91
C GLY A 1084 -52.98 53.07 -58.82
N GLU A 1085 -53.52 52.16 -58.00
CA GLU A 1085 -53.08 50.76 -57.88
C GLU A 1085 -53.61 49.84 -59.00
N GLN A 1086 -54.29 50.38 -60.03
CA GLN A 1086 -54.89 49.63 -61.16
C GLN A 1086 -55.93 48.55 -60.77
N GLN A 1087 -56.47 48.58 -59.54
CA GLN A 1087 -57.53 47.68 -59.09
C GLN A 1087 -58.92 48.21 -59.50
N LEU A 1088 -59.13 48.33 -60.82
CA LEU A 1088 -60.30 49.00 -61.42
C LEU A 1088 -61.66 48.47 -60.92
N SER A 1089 -61.77 47.16 -60.62
CA SER A 1089 -63.00 46.55 -60.06
C SER A 1089 -63.31 47.02 -58.64
N LYS A 1090 -62.30 47.18 -57.78
CA LYS A 1090 -62.44 47.74 -56.43
C LYS A 1090 -62.66 49.24 -56.47
N ALA A 1091 -61.94 49.95 -57.34
CA ALA A 1091 -62.19 51.37 -57.57
C ALA A 1091 -63.64 51.60 -58.01
N TRP A 1092 -64.18 50.77 -58.91
CA TRP A 1092 -65.58 50.84 -59.34
C TRP A 1092 -66.58 50.61 -58.19
N THR A 1093 -66.43 49.54 -57.40
CA THR A 1093 -67.33 49.27 -56.26
C THR A 1093 -67.30 50.37 -55.21
N MET A 1094 -66.11 50.91 -54.89
CA MET A 1094 -65.95 52.06 -53.98
C MET A 1094 -66.62 53.34 -54.53
N ILE A 1095 -66.54 53.59 -55.84
CA ILE A 1095 -67.21 54.74 -56.49
C ILE A 1095 -68.73 54.61 -56.45
N GLU A 1096 -69.27 53.43 -56.79
CA GLU A 1096 -70.71 53.17 -56.73
C GLU A 1096 -71.22 53.29 -55.28
N CYS A 1097 -70.50 52.75 -54.29
CA CYS A 1097 -70.86 52.88 -52.87
C CYS A 1097 -70.79 54.33 -52.39
N GLY A 1098 -69.76 55.09 -52.76
CA GLY A 1098 -69.66 56.51 -52.45
C GLY A 1098 -70.81 57.33 -53.02
N LEU A 1099 -71.27 57.03 -54.25
CA LEU A 1099 -72.41 57.68 -54.89
C LEU A 1099 -73.78 57.24 -54.33
N VAL A 1100 -73.86 56.07 -53.68
CA VAL A 1100 -75.05 55.64 -52.91
C VAL A 1100 -75.14 56.40 -51.58
N VAL A 1101 -74.01 56.78 -50.98
CA VAL A 1101 -73.97 57.60 -49.76
C VAL A 1101 -74.24 59.08 -50.06
N ASP A 1102 -73.60 59.63 -51.10
CA ASP A 1102 -73.78 61.00 -51.57
C ASP A 1102 -73.88 61.03 -53.10
N SER A 1103 -75.11 61.13 -53.60
CA SER A 1103 -75.40 61.22 -55.04
C SER A 1103 -74.88 62.50 -55.69
N ASP A 1104 -74.59 63.54 -54.90
CA ASP A 1104 -74.24 64.88 -55.37
C ASP A 1104 -72.74 65.18 -55.45
N ASN A 1105 -71.90 64.24 -54.98
CA ASN A 1105 -70.45 64.35 -55.05
C ASN A 1105 -69.93 64.41 -56.50
N ILE A 1106 -69.51 65.60 -56.93
CA ILE A 1106 -69.07 65.89 -58.30
C ILE A 1106 -67.80 65.11 -58.67
N GLU A 1107 -66.85 64.94 -57.74
CA GLU A 1107 -65.57 64.27 -58.02
C GLU A 1107 -65.73 62.75 -58.16
N LEU A 1108 -66.60 62.12 -57.36
CA LEU A 1108 -66.94 60.71 -57.55
C LEU A 1108 -67.59 60.45 -58.92
N ARG A 1109 -68.50 61.33 -59.38
CA ARG A 1109 -69.08 61.22 -60.74
C ARG A 1109 -68.01 61.40 -61.83
N ARG A 1110 -67.06 62.33 -61.66
CA ARG A 1110 -65.92 62.52 -62.58
C ARG A 1110 -65.02 61.28 -62.62
N LEU A 1111 -64.71 60.69 -61.47
CA LEU A 1111 -63.89 59.48 -61.38
C LEU A 1111 -64.61 58.28 -62.00
N ARG A 1112 -65.92 58.09 -61.74
CA ARG A 1112 -66.77 57.10 -62.43
C ARG A 1112 -66.66 57.19 -63.95
N ALA A 1113 -66.71 58.42 -64.48
CA ALA A 1113 -66.59 58.68 -65.91
C ALA A 1113 -65.16 58.49 -66.47
N LYS A 1114 -64.12 58.47 -65.63
CA LYS A 1114 -62.75 58.08 -66.02
C LYS A 1114 -62.60 56.57 -66.03
N VAL A 1115 -62.92 55.88 -64.92
CA VAL A 1115 -62.85 54.41 -64.81
C VAL A 1115 -63.71 53.74 -65.89
N LYS A 1116 -64.92 54.26 -66.17
CA LYS A 1116 -65.77 53.73 -67.26
C LYS A 1116 -65.13 53.85 -68.66
N ARG A 1117 -64.27 54.85 -68.89
CA ARG A 1117 -63.55 55.00 -70.17
C ARG A 1117 -62.39 54.02 -70.27
N GLU A 1118 -61.60 53.86 -69.21
CA GLU A 1118 -60.46 52.92 -69.19
C GLU A 1118 -60.91 51.46 -69.27
N VAL A 1119 -61.97 51.08 -68.53
CA VAL A 1119 -62.56 49.73 -68.62
C VAL A 1119 -63.19 49.46 -70.01
N ALA A 1120 -63.59 50.51 -70.74
CA ALA A 1120 -64.14 50.40 -72.10
C ALA A 1120 -63.06 50.49 -73.20
N SER A 1121 -61.79 50.75 -72.88
CA SER A 1121 -60.69 50.85 -73.84
C SER A 1121 -59.72 49.67 -73.70
N PRO A 1122 -59.87 48.58 -74.48
CA PRO A 1122 -58.99 47.41 -74.40
C PRO A 1122 -57.65 47.60 -75.13
N CYS A 1123 -57.09 48.82 -75.19
CA CYS A 1123 -55.88 49.15 -75.94
C CYS A 1123 -54.99 50.15 -75.18
N ASN A 1124 -53.87 49.65 -74.65
CA ASN A 1124 -52.79 50.47 -74.08
C ASN A 1124 -52.10 51.34 -75.14
N VAL A 1125 -51.64 52.52 -74.73
CA VAL A 1125 -50.30 53.02 -75.12
C VAL A 1125 -49.66 53.68 -73.89
N ASN A 1126 -48.59 53.05 -73.38
CA ASN A 1126 -47.67 53.45 -72.31
C ASN A 1126 -48.25 53.56 -70.88
#